data_AF-A0A7J4FZW2-F1
#
_entry.id   AF-A0A7J4FZW2-F1
#
_cell.length_a   1.000
_cell.length_b   1.000
_cell.length_c   1.000
_cell.angle_alpha   90.00
_cell.angle_beta   90.00
_cell.angle_gamma   90.00
#
_symmetry.space_group_name_H-M   'P 1'
#
loop_
_entity.id
_entity.type
_entity.pdbx_description
1 polymer ?
#
loop_
_entity_poly.entity_id
_entity_poly.type
_entity_poly.pdbx_seq_one_letter_code
_entity_poly.pdbx_strand_id
1 'polypeptide(L)'
;MIRYWDEPISRDELLNHLDDDVAKWFRRFPDLTPPQRYGIPPIIKGYNVLITSPTGSGKTLTAFIYIISELIKMAKKGLLKDYVYAIYISPLRSLNNDIYKNLRIPLDDIKKAIAVREGEAPDIRLGIRTGDTPQSERSKMLSKPPHILVTTPESLSLMITAPKFRERLRNIKWVIVDEVHSLCENKRGVHLSVSLERLRELVGRDFVRIGLSATIHPLEEVAQFLVGYNDDGSPRECVIVDARFVKDMELRLDAPVKDLIYSSAEDRNEALYKYLEHIINLHRTTLIFTNTRSGAERVAYHLTKYGVVDEDDIGVHHSSLSRDVRWDIEDQLKKGLVKCVVTSTSLELGIDIGYIDAVVQIGSPKSINRGLQRIGRSGHSMGRVSKGYFVALDLDDLIEDGVLIAEAYLGRLDKTYIPENALDVLAQHIVGMALERRWKVEDAYRVVRRAYPYRRLEWSEFLNLLRYLSGWYGLEGYRVYGKIWFDEENMEFGRRGRLLRPIYFMNIGTIPEDMSLKVYSGKRVIGLLEEEFVEHLDVGDIFVLAGRTFRFLRSKGDKVYVEPADGLKPTVPTWISELLPLSFDLGEAISRYRWILYKLIVNGYRDHAKYFVERFMRAGEDAAENIIRYIESQIAFLRNIGYNSFHSTSNLIIERYIDKSEGIRYLIFHTVFGRRVNSVLARAYAYILRNRLGISIKVLIGDHSFALGCPLRYNFDVESLLKYLDKDN
;
A
#
# COMPACT_ATOMS: atom_id res chain seq x y z
N MET A 1 -1.67 3.88 27.19
CA MET A 1 -1.43 2.43 27.33
C MET A 1 -2.11 1.69 26.20
N ILE A 2 -1.39 0.84 25.46
CA ILE A 2 -1.95 -0.02 24.41
C ILE A 2 -2.29 -1.37 25.05
N ARG A 3 -3.50 -1.89 24.83
CA ARG A 3 -3.93 -3.19 25.38
C ARG A 3 -4.81 -3.95 24.39
N TYR A 4 -4.81 -5.27 24.50
CA TYR A 4 -5.71 -6.14 23.75
C TYR A 4 -7.08 -6.23 24.41
N TRP A 5 -8.12 -6.45 23.60
CA TRP A 5 -9.50 -6.67 24.05
C TRP A 5 -9.92 -8.11 23.79
N ASP A 6 -10.36 -8.77 24.84
CA ASP A 6 -10.81 -10.15 24.84
C ASP A 6 -12.21 -10.32 25.45
N GLU A 7 -12.85 -9.25 25.92
CA GLU A 7 -14.22 -9.28 26.48
C GLU A 7 -15.28 -9.26 25.36
N PRO A 8 -15.97 -10.38 25.04
CA PRO A 8 -17.04 -10.37 24.06
C PRO A 8 -18.33 -9.75 24.64
N ILE A 9 -19.15 -9.16 23.79
CA ILE A 9 -20.55 -8.81 24.12
C ILE A 9 -21.51 -9.84 23.55
N SER A 10 -22.58 -10.15 24.29
CA SER A 10 -23.68 -10.95 23.74
C SER A 10 -24.53 -10.13 22.78
N ARG A 11 -25.26 -10.79 21.87
CA ARG A 11 -26.19 -10.10 20.96
C ARG A 11 -27.26 -9.33 21.74
N ASP A 12 -27.83 -9.93 22.77
CA ASP A 12 -28.89 -9.30 23.57
C ASP A 12 -28.38 -8.10 24.35
N GLU A 13 -27.18 -8.19 24.92
CA GLU A 13 -26.54 -7.07 25.60
C GLU A 13 -26.23 -5.93 24.63
N LEU A 14 -25.73 -6.22 23.42
CA LEU A 14 -25.53 -5.20 22.38
C LEU A 14 -26.85 -4.50 22.03
N LEU A 15 -27.93 -5.26 21.82
CA LEU A 15 -29.23 -4.69 21.47
C LEU A 15 -29.73 -3.72 22.54
N ASN A 16 -29.43 -3.95 23.82
CA ASN A 16 -29.78 -3.05 24.92
C ASN A 16 -28.97 -1.73 24.93
N HIS A 17 -27.79 -1.71 24.31
CA HIS A 17 -27.02 -0.48 24.14
C HIS A 17 -27.46 0.37 22.95
N LEU A 18 -28.20 -0.20 22.00
CA LEU A 18 -28.68 0.48 20.80
C LEU A 18 -30.03 1.19 21.07
N ASP A 19 -30.34 2.17 20.23
CA ASP A 19 -31.68 2.74 20.10
C ASP A 19 -32.66 1.66 19.64
N ASP A 20 -33.89 1.69 20.13
CA ASP A 20 -34.90 0.65 19.84
C ASP A 20 -35.11 0.39 18.35
N ASP A 21 -35.06 1.42 17.50
CA ASP A 21 -35.24 1.26 16.05
C ASP A 21 -34.01 0.65 15.39
N VAL A 22 -32.83 1.04 15.85
CA VAL A 22 -31.57 0.47 15.39
C VAL A 22 -31.47 -0.99 15.84
N ALA A 23 -31.86 -1.30 17.08
CA ALA A 23 -31.93 -2.65 17.61
C ALA A 23 -32.90 -3.53 16.80
N LYS A 24 -34.10 -3.03 16.49
CA LYS A 24 -35.08 -3.72 15.63
C LYS A 24 -34.52 -4.00 14.24
N TRP A 25 -33.87 -3.01 13.61
CA TRP A 25 -33.23 -3.22 12.31
C TRP A 25 -32.10 -4.26 12.39
N PHE A 26 -31.29 -4.21 13.46
CA PHE A 26 -30.15 -5.11 13.65
C PHE A 26 -30.58 -6.57 13.92
N ARG A 27 -31.79 -6.80 14.44
CA ARG A 27 -32.33 -8.17 14.65
C ARG A 27 -32.46 -9.01 13.37
N ARG A 28 -32.37 -8.39 12.18
CA ARG A 28 -32.35 -9.13 10.90
C ARG A 28 -31.10 -10.01 10.72
N PHE A 29 -30.02 -9.71 11.44
CA PHE A 29 -28.81 -10.53 11.42
C PHE A 29 -28.91 -11.65 12.47
N PRO A 30 -28.53 -12.88 12.12
CA PRO A 30 -28.71 -14.05 12.98
C PRO A 30 -27.86 -13.98 14.25
N ASP A 31 -26.59 -13.58 14.14
CA ASP A 31 -25.66 -13.41 15.27
C ASP A 31 -24.60 -12.33 14.98
N LEU A 32 -23.80 -11.98 16.00
CA LEU A 32 -22.67 -11.06 15.89
C LEU A 32 -21.46 -11.72 15.23
N THR A 33 -20.89 -11.02 14.25
CA THR A 33 -19.58 -11.41 13.73
C THR A 33 -18.48 -11.16 14.77
N PRO A 34 -17.33 -11.86 14.72
CA PRO A 34 -16.26 -11.63 15.68
C PRO A 34 -15.80 -10.17 15.81
N PRO A 35 -15.55 -9.39 14.73
CA PRO A 35 -15.22 -7.98 14.90
C PRO A 35 -16.36 -7.17 15.54
N GLN A 36 -17.63 -7.54 15.35
CA GLN A 36 -18.75 -6.88 16.05
C GLN A 36 -18.75 -7.22 17.54
N ARG A 37 -18.57 -8.51 17.87
CA ARG A 37 -18.57 -9.06 19.23
C ARG A 37 -17.49 -8.45 20.12
N TYR A 38 -16.30 -8.23 19.58
CA TYR A 38 -15.16 -7.69 20.33
C TYR A 38 -14.92 -6.18 20.07
N GLY A 39 -15.34 -5.67 18.91
CA GLY A 39 -15.06 -4.30 18.47
C GLY A 39 -16.09 -3.27 18.92
N ILE A 40 -17.36 -3.63 19.05
CA ILE A 40 -18.40 -2.68 19.50
C ILE A 40 -18.26 -2.30 20.99
N PRO A 41 -17.93 -3.21 21.93
CA PRO A 41 -17.81 -2.87 23.35
C PRO A 41 -16.83 -1.74 23.68
N PRO A 42 -15.58 -1.71 23.17
CA PRO A 42 -14.68 -0.60 23.43
C PRO A 42 -15.19 0.72 22.84
N ILE A 43 -15.92 0.68 21.71
CA ILE A 43 -16.55 1.87 21.12
C ILE A 43 -17.65 2.41 22.04
N ILE A 44 -18.48 1.54 22.61
CA ILE A 44 -19.50 1.91 23.62
C ILE A 44 -18.86 2.55 24.85
N LYS A 45 -17.73 1.98 25.32
CA LYS A 45 -16.97 2.49 26.48
C LYS A 45 -16.20 3.79 26.16
N GLY A 46 -16.20 4.26 24.92
CA GLY A 46 -15.52 5.49 24.50
C GLY A 46 -14.01 5.37 24.33
N TYR A 47 -13.48 4.15 24.21
CA TYR A 47 -12.07 3.92 23.97
C TYR A 47 -11.70 4.09 22.49
N ASN A 48 -10.51 4.64 22.21
CA ASN A 48 -9.92 4.48 20.89
C ASN A 48 -9.68 2.99 20.63
N VAL A 49 -9.96 2.53 19.41
CA VAL A 49 -9.87 1.11 19.07
C VAL A 49 -9.23 0.91 17.71
N LEU A 50 -8.33 -0.07 17.60
CA LEU A 50 -7.84 -0.63 16.35
C LEU A 50 -8.46 -2.02 16.17
N ILE A 51 -9.28 -2.19 15.15
CA ILE A 51 -9.96 -3.45 14.85
C ILE A 51 -9.30 -4.06 13.63
N THR A 52 -8.76 -5.26 13.80
CA THR A 52 -8.11 -6.01 12.73
C THR A 52 -8.92 -7.26 12.43
N SER A 53 -9.45 -7.37 11.22
CA SER A 53 -10.16 -8.58 10.79
C SER A 53 -10.17 -8.69 9.26
N PRO A 54 -10.39 -9.90 8.71
CA PRO A 54 -10.42 -10.09 7.25
C PRO A 54 -11.49 -9.22 6.56
N THR A 55 -11.33 -9.00 5.25
CA THR A 55 -12.37 -8.40 4.41
C THR A 55 -13.66 -9.21 4.48
N GLY A 56 -14.82 -8.55 4.32
CA GLY A 56 -16.13 -9.21 4.38
C GLY A 56 -16.62 -9.63 5.77
N SER A 57 -15.86 -9.38 6.84
CA SER A 57 -16.22 -9.75 8.22
C SER A 57 -17.17 -8.79 8.95
N GLY A 58 -17.66 -7.73 8.28
CA GLY A 58 -18.56 -6.74 8.87
C GLY A 58 -17.88 -5.61 9.66
N LYS A 59 -16.60 -5.31 9.36
CA LYS A 59 -15.82 -4.20 9.98
C LYS A 59 -16.52 -2.85 9.92
N THR A 60 -17.09 -2.50 8.76
CA THR A 60 -17.79 -1.22 8.59
C THR A 60 -18.97 -1.11 9.54
N LEU A 61 -19.84 -2.14 9.61
CA LEU A 61 -20.99 -2.11 10.51
C LEU A 61 -20.57 -2.07 11.98
N THR A 62 -19.46 -2.75 12.33
CA THR A 62 -18.84 -2.69 13.66
C THR A 62 -18.51 -1.26 14.07
N ALA A 63 -17.92 -0.47 13.17
CA ALA A 63 -17.57 0.93 13.45
C ALA A 63 -18.78 1.86 13.55
N PHE A 64 -19.86 1.58 12.81
CA PHE A 64 -20.95 2.52 12.61
C PHE A 64 -22.23 2.24 13.40
N ILE A 65 -22.55 1.00 13.75
CA ILE A 65 -23.87 0.67 14.29
C ILE A 65 -24.18 1.45 15.59
N TYR A 66 -23.20 1.55 16.48
CA TYR A 66 -23.32 2.35 17.70
C TYR A 66 -23.39 3.86 17.41
N ILE A 67 -22.60 4.36 16.45
CA ILE A 67 -22.63 5.77 16.05
C ILE A 67 -24.01 6.16 15.49
N ILE A 68 -24.56 5.34 14.60
CA ILE A 68 -25.90 5.54 14.03
C ILE A 68 -26.94 5.57 15.15
N SER A 69 -26.84 4.63 16.10
CA SER A 69 -27.69 4.61 17.29
C SER A 69 -27.61 5.89 18.11
N GLU A 70 -26.42 6.39 18.40
CA GLU A 70 -26.26 7.62 19.20
C GLU A 70 -26.80 8.85 18.45
N LEU A 71 -26.60 8.92 17.13
CA LEU A 71 -27.15 10.02 16.33
C LEU A 71 -28.69 10.01 16.32
N ILE A 72 -29.32 8.84 16.23
CA ILE A 72 -30.78 8.71 16.30
C ILE A 72 -31.30 9.08 17.69
N LYS A 73 -30.66 8.61 18.78
CA LYS A 73 -31.01 9.01 20.16
C LYS A 73 -30.92 10.52 20.34
N MET A 74 -29.85 11.15 19.83
CA MET A 74 -29.68 12.60 19.87
C MET A 74 -30.80 13.31 19.09
N ALA A 75 -31.18 12.79 17.93
CA ALA A 75 -32.21 13.40 17.10
C ALA A 75 -33.61 13.31 17.74
N LYS A 76 -33.98 12.15 18.27
CA LYS A 76 -35.24 11.95 19.02
C LYS A 76 -35.35 12.88 20.24
N LYS A 77 -34.22 13.22 20.86
CA LYS A 77 -34.14 14.16 22.00
C LYS A 77 -34.03 15.64 21.57
N GLY A 78 -34.06 15.96 20.28
CA GLY A 78 -33.87 17.34 19.77
C GLY A 78 -32.46 17.91 19.99
N LEU A 79 -31.46 17.06 20.26
CA LEU A 79 -30.07 17.45 20.54
C LEU A 79 -29.17 17.41 19.29
N LEU A 80 -29.63 16.81 18.20
CA LEU A 80 -28.85 16.69 16.97
C LEU A 80 -28.88 18.00 16.16
N LYS A 81 -27.84 18.82 16.33
CA LYS A 81 -27.65 20.10 15.63
C LYS A 81 -26.87 19.96 14.32
N ASP A 82 -26.84 21.04 13.53
CA ASP A 82 -26.12 21.17 12.25
C ASP A 82 -24.58 21.21 12.41
N TYR A 83 -24.01 20.07 12.79
CA TYR A 83 -22.58 19.80 12.90
C TYR A 83 -22.23 18.42 12.33
N VAL A 84 -20.95 18.23 12.04
CA VAL A 84 -20.36 16.91 11.80
C VAL A 84 -20.06 16.26 13.14
N TYR A 85 -20.54 15.03 13.36
CA TYR A 85 -20.29 14.26 14.58
C TYR A 85 -19.38 13.06 14.34
N ALA A 86 -19.43 12.47 13.14
CA ALA A 86 -18.58 11.37 12.75
C ALA A 86 -17.86 11.67 11.42
N ILE A 87 -16.56 11.38 11.35
CA ILE A 87 -15.79 11.43 10.11
C ILE A 87 -15.36 10.02 9.75
N TYR A 88 -15.56 9.63 8.50
CA TYR A 88 -14.97 8.44 7.90
C TYR A 88 -13.87 8.85 6.93
N ILE A 89 -12.67 8.32 7.14
CA ILE A 89 -11.50 8.61 6.34
C ILE A 89 -11.15 7.36 5.56
N SER A 90 -11.24 7.47 4.24
CA SER A 90 -10.83 6.41 3.31
C SER A 90 -9.48 6.75 2.68
N PRO A 91 -8.60 5.75 2.44
CA PRO A 91 -7.41 5.95 1.62
C PRO A 91 -7.75 6.23 0.15
N LEU A 92 -8.82 5.63 -0.37
CA LEU A 92 -9.13 5.63 -1.80
C LEU A 92 -10.48 6.29 -2.08
N ARG A 93 -10.55 7.01 -3.20
CA ARG A 93 -11.79 7.67 -3.62
C ARG A 93 -12.88 6.67 -4.02
N SER A 94 -12.52 5.54 -4.63
CA SER A 94 -13.45 4.47 -5.01
C SER A 94 -14.21 3.93 -3.81
N LEU A 95 -13.50 3.70 -2.70
CA LEU A 95 -14.08 3.21 -1.45
C LEU A 95 -15.09 4.17 -0.80
N ASN A 96 -14.98 5.48 -1.05
CA ASN A 96 -15.91 6.47 -0.50
C ASN A 96 -17.35 6.25 -0.98
N ASN A 97 -17.53 5.94 -2.27
CA ASN A 97 -18.87 5.76 -2.83
C ASN A 97 -19.51 4.46 -2.32
N ASP A 98 -18.72 3.42 -2.15
CA ASP A 98 -19.18 2.13 -1.66
C ASP A 98 -19.59 2.21 -0.19
N ILE A 99 -18.76 2.83 0.65
CA ILE A 99 -19.11 3.06 2.06
C ILE A 99 -20.33 3.96 2.17
N TYR A 100 -20.45 4.98 1.31
CA TYR A 100 -21.65 5.81 1.28
C TYR A 100 -22.91 5.01 0.97
N LYS A 101 -22.89 4.14 -0.05
CA LYS A 101 -24.01 3.24 -0.36
C LYS A 101 -24.30 2.29 0.80
N ASN A 102 -23.27 1.65 1.36
CA ASN A 102 -23.37 0.68 2.45
C ASN A 102 -23.91 1.29 3.75
N LEU A 103 -23.66 2.58 4.01
CA LEU A 103 -24.23 3.30 5.15
C LEU A 103 -25.61 3.87 4.87
N ARG A 104 -25.90 4.22 3.61
CA ARG A 104 -27.20 4.74 3.23
C ARG A 104 -28.31 3.71 3.38
N ILE A 105 -28.05 2.45 3.07
CA ILE A 105 -29.02 1.35 3.24
C ILE A 105 -29.57 1.27 4.68
N PRO A 106 -28.73 1.10 5.74
CA PRO A 106 -29.22 1.10 7.12
C PRO A 106 -29.99 2.36 7.47
N LEU A 107 -29.47 3.53 7.10
CA LEU A 107 -30.08 4.81 7.46
C LEU A 107 -31.47 4.97 6.83
N ASP A 108 -31.61 4.63 5.55
CA ASP A 108 -32.89 4.72 4.82
C ASP A 108 -33.89 3.67 5.34
N ASP A 109 -33.45 2.44 5.63
CA ASP A 109 -34.29 1.39 6.21
C ASP A 109 -34.85 1.80 7.59
N ILE A 110 -33.98 2.28 8.48
CA ILE A 110 -34.35 2.72 9.82
C ILE A 110 -35.27 3.94 9.75
N LYS A 111 -34.96 4.92 8.89
CA LYS A 111 -35.80 6.11 8.68
C LYS A 111 -37.19 5.73 8.21
N LYS A 112 -37.33 4.81 7.25
CA LYS A 112 -38.63 4.31 6.78
C LYS A 112 -39.40 3.62 7.90
N ALA A 113 -38.74 2.76 8.68
CA ALA A 113 -39.37 2.05 9.78
C ALA A 113 -39.92 3.00 10.86
N ILE A 114 -39.18 4.08 11.17
CA ILE A 114 -39.64 5.12 12.10
C ILE A 114 -40.81 5.89 11.49
N ALA A 115 -40.70 6.34 10.24
CA ALA A 115 -41.75 7.14 9.58
C ALA A 115 -43.08 6.39 9.46
N VAL A 116 -43.06 5.09 9.20
CA VAL A 116 -44.26 4.24 9.17
C VAL A 116 -44.97 4.20 10.53
N ARG A 117 -44.22 4.27 11.64
CA ARG A 117 -44.78 4.20 13.00
C ARG A 117 -45.19 5.58 13.55
N GLU A 118 -44.37 6.60 13.30
CA GLU A 118 -44.46 7.90 13.99
C GLU A 118 -44.89 9.04 13.06
N GLY A 119 -45.07 8.78 11.75
CA GLY A 119 -45.44 9.79 10.74
C GLY A 119 -44.27 10.66 10.27
N GLU A 120 -43.33 10.97 11.18
CA GLU A 120 -42.08 11.67 10.88
C GLU A 120 -40.88 10.85 11.37
N ALA A 121 -39.72 11.02 10.73
CA ALA A 121 -38.50 10.33 11.11
C ALA A 121 -37.30 11.29 11.15
N PRO A 122 -36.38 11.12 12.12
CA PRO A 122 -35.15 11.89 12.16
C PRO A 122 -34.29 11.73 10.90
N ASP A 123 -33.78 12.83 10.38
CA ASP A 123 -32.92 12.84 9.19
C ASP A 123 -31.43 12.81 9.57
N ILE A 124 -30.85 11.60 9.56
CA ILE A 124 -29.41 11.43 9.75
C ILE A 124 -28.69 11.65 8.42
N ARG A 125 -28.17 12.87 8.24
CA ARG A 125 -27.49 13.29 7.01
C ARG A 125 -26.12 12.64 6.84
N LEU A 126 -25.93 11.93 5.74
CA LEU A 126 -24.66 11.38 5.26
C LEU A 126 -24.17 12.22 4.08
N GLY A 127 -22.87 12.53 4.01
CA GLY A 127 -22.30 13.29 2.90
C GLY A 127 -20.86 12.90 2.55
N ILE A 128 -20.50 13.01 1.28
CA ILE A 128 -19.13 12.75 0.78
C ILE A 128 -18.46 14.08 0.43
N ARG A 129 -17.27 14.33 0.98
CA ARG A 129 -16.44 15.47 0.62
C ARG A 129 -15.04 15.03 0.19
N THR A 130 -14.75 15.16 -1.09
CA THR A 130 -13.44 14.88 -1.70
C THR A 130 -13.00 16.04 -2.61
N GLY A 131 -11.83 15.89 -3.23
CA GLY A 131 -11.37 16.77 -4.31
C GLY A 131 -12.38 16.91 -5.46
N ASP A 132 -13.19 15.87 -5.71
CA ASP A 132 -14.15 15.81 -6.82
C ASP A 132 -15.53 16.40 -6.47
N THR A 133 -15.81 16.69 -5.20
CA THR A 133 -17.11 17.22 -4.80
C THR A 133 -17.35 18.59 -5.44
N PRO A 134 -18.43 18.78 -6.24
CA PRO A 134 -18.72 20.05 -6.90
C PRO A 134 -18.84 21.22 -5.92
N GLN A 135 -18.53 22.43 -6.39
CA GLN A 135 -18.58 23.63 -5.56
C GLN A 135 -20.00 23.93 -5.01
N SER A 136 -21.04 23.58 -5.77
CA SER A 136 -22.45 23.67 -5.35
C SER A 136 -22.74 22.78 -4.14
N GLU A 137 -22.30 21.52 -4.17
CA GLU A 137 -22.45 20.58 -3.05
C GLU A 137 -21.63 21.00 -1.84
N ARG A 138 -20.40 21.49 -2.03
CA ARG A 138 -19.58 22.07 -0.94
C ARG A 138 -20.30 23.23 -0.24
N SER A 139 -21.02 24.05 -1.02
CA SER A 139 -21.77 25.19 -0.49
C SER A 139 -23.01 24.74 0.29
N LYS A 140 -23.74 23.72 -0.19
CA LYS A 140 -24.87 23.10 0.55
C LYS A 140 -24.41 22.49 1.88
N MET A 141 -23.27 21.80 1.90
CA MET A 141 -22.70 21.24 3.13
C MET A 141 -22.31 22.33 4.13
N LEU A 142 -22.04 23.56 3.70
CA LEU A 142 -21.71 24.64 4.62
C LEU A 142 -22.94 25.16 5.39
N SER A 143 -24.08 25.26 4.71
CA SER A 143 -25.35 25.66 5.33
C SER A 143 -25.94 24.52 6.16
N LYS A 144 -26.02 23.31 5.59
CA LYS A 144 -26.57 22.11 6.23
C LYS A 144 -25.53 20.98 6.18
N PRO A 145 -24.59 20.93 7.13
CA PRO A 145 -23.52 19.92 7.13
C PRO A 145 -24.08 18.51 7.35
N PRO A 146 -23.43 17.48 6.79
CA PRO A 146 -23.76 16.11 7.12
C PRO A 146 -23.38 15.80 8.57
N HIS A 147 -24.14 14.91 9.22
CA HIS A 147 -23.80 14.40 10.56
C HIS A 147 -22.69 13.35 10.48
N ILE A 148 -22.67 12.57 9.39
CA ILE A 148 -21.61 11.61 9.05
C ILE A 148 -20.93 12.07 7.76
N LEU A 149 -19.63 12.36 7.83
CA LEU A 149 -18.84 12.89 6.73
C LEU A 149 -17.82 11.85 6.23
N VAL A 150 -17.96 11.42 4.98
CA VAL A 150 -17.00 10.55 4.29
C VAL A 150 -16.00 11.42 3.52
N THR A 151 -14.69 11.25 3.75
CA THR A 151 -13.66 12.13 3.17
C THR A 151 -12.31 11.44 2.99
N THR A 152 -11.33 12.17 2.42
CA THR A 152 -9.93 11.74 2.29
C THR A 152 -9.02 12.56 3.22
N PRO A 153 -7.78 12.09 3.52
CA PRO A 153 -6.83 12.84 4.35
C PRO A 153 -6.60 14.30 3.90
N GLU A 154 -6.42 14.51 2.60
CA GLU A 154 -6.16 15.83 2.01
C GLU A 154 -7.38 16.73 2.16
N SER A 155 -8.57 16.19 1.85
CA SER A 155 -9.84 16.92 1.95
C SER A 155 -10.14 17.31 3.40
N LEU A 156 -9.81 16.46 4.36
CA LEU A 156 -9.90 16.79 5.80
C LEU A 156 -9.03 18.00 6.15
N SER A 157 -7.76 17.99 5.75
CA SER A 157 -6.83 19.11 6.01
C SER A 157 -7.31 20.42 5.38
N LEU A 158 -7.91 20.37 4.18
CA LEU A 158 -8.56 21.52 3.56
C LEU A 158 -9.75 22.03 4.36
N MET A 159 -10.58 21.13 4.90
CA MET A 159 -11.75 21.48 5.70
C MET A 159 -11.38 22.13 7.04
N ILE A 160 -10.33 21.64 7.70
CA ILE A 160 -9.78 22.24 8.94
C ILE A 160 -9.29 23.67 8.68
N THR A 161 -8.67 23.88 7.51
CA THR A 161 -8.10 25.19 7.11
C THR A 161 -9.18 26.15 6.58
N ALA A 162 -10.36 25.65 6.19
CA ALA A 162 -11.43 26.45 5.60
C ALA A 162 -12.19 27.25 6.69
N PRO A 163 -12.14 28.60 6.71
CA PRO A 163 -12.61 29.41 7.83
C PRO A 163 -14.08 29.17 8.23
N LYS A 164 -14.97 28.98 7.26
CA LYS A 164 -16.39 28.75 7.55
C LYS A 164 -16.73 27.29 7.86
N PHE A 165 -16.05 26.35 7.21
CA PHE A 165 -16.39 24.94 7.35
C PHE A 165 -15.78 24.31 8.60
N ARG A 166 -14.61 24.79 9.07
CA ARG A 166 -13.99 24.33 10.32
C ARG A 166 -14.93 24.44 11.52
N GLU A 167 -15.80 25.45 11.54
CA GLU A 167 -16.79 25.63 12.61
C GLU A 167 -17.80 24.47 12.67
N ARG A 168 -18.09 23.82 11.53
CA ARG A 168 -18.97 22.64 11.47
C ARG A 168 -18.31 21.37 12.03
N LEU A 169 -17.00 21.38 12.26
CA LEU A 169 -16.22 20.24 12.77
C LEU A 169 -16.06 20.25 14.30
N ARG A 170 -16.52 21.29 15.02
CA ARG A 170 -16.27 21.44 16.47
C ARG A 170 -16.93 20.38 17.36
N ASN A 171 -17.96 19.68 16.88
CA ASN A 171 -18.72 18.70 17.65
C ASN A 171 -18.43 17.25 17.27
N ILE A 172 -17.30 16.99 16.62
CA ILE A 172 -16.86 15.63 16.31
C ILE A 172 -16.72 14.82 17.61
N LYS A 173 -17.25 13.60 17.56
CA LYS A 173 -17.19 12.60 18.63
C LYS A 173 -16.48 11.34 18.17
N TRP A 174 -16.53 11.02 16.87
CA TRP A 174 -15.92 9.82 16.30
C TRP A 174 -15.16 10.12 15.01
N VAL A 175 -13.99 9.50 14.86
CA VAL A 175 -13.22 9.49 13.61
C VAL A 175 -12.85 8.05 13.29
N ILE A 176 -13.31 7.57 12.15
CA ILE A 176 -13.02 6.25 11.62
C ILE A 176 -11.93 6.39 10.56
N VAL A 177 -10.83 5.67 10.73
CA VAL A 177 -9.75 5.56 9.76
C VAL A 177 -9.80 4.15 9.19
N ASP A 178 -10.26 4.03 7.96
CA ASP A 178 -10.35 2.73 7.29
C ASP A 178 -9.05 2.38 6.57
N GLU A 179 -8.83 1.07 6.41
CA GLU A 179 -7.64 0.48 5.80
C GLU A 179 -6.34 1.13 6.30
N VAL A 180 -6.16 1.18 7.63
CA VAL A 180 -5.03 1.85 8.29
C VAL A 180 -3.67 1.39 7.73
N HIS A 181 -3.55 0.11 7.35
CA HIS A 181 -2.33 -0.45 6.74
C HIS A 181 -1.92 0.30 5.46
N SER A 182 -2.88 0.69 4.64
CA SER A 182 -2.62 1.40 3.38
C SER A 182 -2.22 2.86 3.59
N LEU A 183 -2.47 3.42 4.78
CA LEU A 183 -2.13 4.81 5.10
C LEU A 183 -0.81 4.89 5.87
N CYS A 184 -0.62 4.05 6.88
CA CYS A 184 0.51 4.18 7.81
C CYS A 184 1.89 3.97 7.15
N GLU A 185 1.98 3.24 6.03
CA GLU A 185 3.26 2.95 5.33
C GLU A 185 3.74 4.08 4.40
N ASN A 186 3.05 5.22 4.36
CA ASN A 186 3.39 6.29 3.42
C ASN A 186 3.11 7.70 3.96
N LYS A 187 3.57 8.69 3.18
CA LYS A 187 3.45 10.11 3.50
C LYS A 187 1.98 10.58 3.60
N ARG A 188 1.01 9.87 3.00
CA ARG A 188 -0.43 10.21 3.18
C ARG A 188 -0.89 9.89 4.60
N GLY A 189 -0.43 8.78 5.19
CA GLY A 189 -0.65 8.50 6.60
C GLY A 189 0.01 9.52 7.52
N VAL A 190 1.23 9.94 7.21
CA VAL A 190 1.91 11.01 7.96
C VAL A 190 1.09 12.31 7.93
N HIS A 191 0.61 12.68 6.75
CA HIS A 191 -0.27 13.84 6.58
C HIS A 191 -1.60 13.69 7.35
N LEU A 192 -2.20 12.49 7.33
CA LEU A 192 -3.40 12.21 8.11
C LEU A 192 -3.15 12.36 9.61
N SER A 193 -2.05 11.81 10.12
CA SER A 193 -1.70 11.83 11.55
C SER A 193 -1.67 13.27 12.08
N VAL A 194 -1.01 14.19 11.37
CA VAL A 194 -1.00 15.62 11.75
C VAL A 194 -2.38 16.28 11.56
N SER A 195 -3.13 15.90 10.52
CA SER A 195 -4.50 16.39 10.32
C SER A 195 -5.42 16.03 11.50
N LEU A 196 -5.30 14.83 12.07
CA LEU A 196 -6.07 14.40 13.23
C LEU A 196 -5.70 15.20 14.50
N GLU A 197 -4.43 15.56 14.66
CA GLU A 197 -4.00 16.40 15.80
C GLU A 197 -4.45 17.86 15.66
N ARG A 198 -4.41 18.42 14.44
CA ARG A 198 -5.01 19.73 14.15
C ARG A 198 -6.53 19.73 14.35
N LEU A 199 -7.20 18.62 14.02
CA LEU A 199 -8.63 18.44 14.27
C LEU A 199 -8.94 18.39 15.76
N ARG A 200 -8.15 17.63 16.54
CA ARG A 200 -8.25 17.57 18.01
C ARG A 200 -8.07 18.95 18.63
N GLU A 201 -7.08 19.70 18.18
CA GLU A 201 -6.83 21.07 18.62
C GLU A 201 -8.00 22.01 18.29
N LEU A 202 -8.62 21.86 17.11
CA LEU A 202 -9.83 22.62 16.74
C LEU A 202 -11.04 22.29 17.61
N VAL A 203 -11.23 21.01 17.94
CA VAL A 203 -12.35 20.51 18.75
C VAL A 203 -12.17 20.86 20.24
N GLY A 204 -10.92 20.94 20.72
CA GLY A 204 -10.58 21.29 22.10
C GLY A 204 -10.81 20.17 23.13
N ARG A 205 -11.13 18.96 22.67
CA ARG A 205 -11.29 17.75 23.48
C ARG A 205 -10.99 16.51 22.64
N ASP A 206 -10.83 15.38 23.31
CA ASP A 206 -10.66 14.09 22.65
C ASP A 206 -11.95 13.59 21.98
N PHE A 207 -11.77 12.85 20.90
CA PHE A 207 -12.79 12.10 20.19
C PHE A 207 -12.31 10.66 19.99
N VAL A 208 -13.25 9.74 19.84
CA VAL A 208 -12.94 8.31 19.68
C VAL A 208 -12.37 8.07 18.28
N ARG A 209 -11.17 7.50 18.21
CA ARG A 209 -10.53 7.05 16.96
C ARG A 209 -10.75 5.55 16.78
N ILE A 210 -11.35 5.18 15.65
CA ILE A 210 -11.65 3.79 15.27
C ILE A 210 -10.82 3.46 14.03
N GLY A 211 -9.78 2.65 14.19
CA GLY A 211 -8.98 2.16 13.08
C GLY A 211 -9.51 0.82 12.59
N LEU A 212 -9.65 0.65 11.28
CA LEU A 212 -10.01 -0.62 10.65
C LEU A 212 -8.85 -1.10 9.77
N SER A 213 -8.48 -2.37 9.89
CA SER A 213 -7.44 -2.97 9.04
C SER A 213 -7.70 -4.46 8.79
N ALA A 214 -7.04 -5.03 7.78
CA ALA A 214 -7.11 -6.46 7.46
C ALA A 214 -5.81 -7.19 7.78
N THR A 215 -4.71 -6.74 7.16
CA THR A 215 -3.38 -7.35 7.24
C THR A 215 -2.39 -6.29 7.69
N ILE A 216 -2.00 -6.33 8.97
CA ILE A 216 -1.07 -5.34 9.51
C ILE A 216 -0.27 -5.92 10.68
N HIS A 217 1.00 -5.52 10.77
CA HIS A 217 1.92 -5.95 11.82
C HIS A 217 3.07 -4.94 11.97
N PRO A 218 3.52 -4.57 13.19
CA PRO A 218 2.96 -4.93 14.49
C PRO A 218 1.74 -4.07 14.86
N LEU A 219 0.79 -4.64 15.61
CA LEU A 219 -0.50 -3.98 15.89
C LEU A 219 -0.35 -2.79 16.84
N GLU A 220 0.59 -2.88 17.78
CA GLU A 220 0.83 -1.88 18.82
C GLU A 220 1.40 -0.60 18.24
N GLU A 221 2.33 -0.71 17.30
CA GLU A 221 2.92 0.44 16.61
C GLU A 221 1.86 1.18 15.78
N VAL A 222 1.02 0.42 15.07
CA VAL A 222 -0.11 0.96 14.30
C VAL A 222 -1.13 1.63 15.20
N ALA A 223 -1.44 1.01 16.35
CA ALA A 223 -2.37 1.58 17.32
C ALA A 223 -1.84 2.93 17.82
N GLN A 224 -0.55 3.03 18.14
CA GLN A 224 0.09 4.30 18.49
C GLN A 224 0.07 5.30 17.33
N PHE A 225 0.26 4.85 16.08
CA PHE A 225 0.12 5.71 14.91
C PHE A 225 -1.28 6.30 14.76
N LEU A 226 -2.31 5.48 14.96
CA LEU A 226 -3.72 5.87 14.89
C LEU A 226 -4.05 6.91 15.97
N VAL A 227 -3.64 6.66 17.23
CA VAL A 227 -4.07 7.48 18.36
C VAL A 227 -3.14 8.63 18.70
N GLY A 228 -1.87 8.59 18.31
CA GLY A 228 -0.88 9.61 18.65
C GLY A 228 -0.53 9.66 20.15
N TYR A 229 -0.04 10.82 20.57
CA TYR A 229 0.59 11.06 21.87
C TYR A 229 -0.08 12.22 22.61
N ASN A 230 0.02 12.19 23.93
CA ASN A 230 -0.36 13.28 24.82
C ASN A 230 0.72 14.38 24.84
N ASP A 231 0.41 15.51 25.46
CA ASP A 231 1.31 16.67 25.55
C ASP A 231 2.57 16.39 26.39
N ASP A 232 2.50 15.43 27.31
CA ASP A 232 3.62 14.93 28.11
C ASP A 232 4.49 13.91 27.36
N GLY A 233 4.15 13.59 26.11
CA GLY A 233 4.86 12.59 25.30
C GLY A 233 4.48 11.15 25.62
N SER A 234 3.48 10.89 26.46
CA SER A 234 2.96 9.53 26.70
C SER A 234 2.05 9.07 25.54
N PRO A 235 2.07 7.77 25.16
CA PRO A 235 1.19 7.25 24.11
C PRO A 235 -0.27 7.25 24.59
N ARG A 236 -1.19 7.76 23.74
CA ARG A 236 -2.62 7.72 24.06
C ARG A 236 -3.12 6.28 24.20
N GLU A 237 -4.18 6.13 24.97
CA GLU A 237 -4.80 4.82 25.15
C GLU A 237 -5.45 4.35 23.85
N CYS A 238 -5.21 3.08 23.52
CA CYS A 238 -5.85 2.39 22.41
C CYS A 238 -6.06 0.93 22.77
N VAL A 239 -7.22 0.42 22.39
CA VAL A 239 -7.61 -0.97 22.53
C VAL A 239 -7.42 -1.66 21.19
N ILE A 240 -6.77 -2.81 21.17
CA ILE A 240 -6.59 -3.64 19.97
C ILE A 240 -7.58 -4.79 20.01
N VAL A 241 -8.40 -4.88 18.97
CA VAL A 241 -9.30 -6.01 18.74
C VAL A 241 -8.73 -6.81 17.60
N ASP A 242 -8.02 -7.89 17.95
CA ASP A 242 -7.48 -8.81 16.97
C ASP A 242 -8.51 -9.92 16.67
N ALA A 243 -9.33 -9.66 15.66
CA ALA A 243 -10.29 -10.61 15.12
C ALA A 243 -9.80 -11.20 13.79
N ARG A 244 -8.47 -11.35 13.61
CA ARG A 244 -7.86 -12.13 12.52
C ARG A 244 -8.00 -13.62 12.82
N PHE A 245 -9.24 -14.09 12.89
CA PHE A 245 -9.48 -15.52 12.73
C PHE A 245 -9.04 -15.85 11.31
N VAL A 246 -8.15 -16.85 11.15
CA VAL A 246 -7.76 -17.35 9.83
C VAL A 246 -9.06 -17.75 9.17
N LYS A 247 -9.56 -16.90 8.26
CA LYS A 247 -10.63 -17.28 7.36
C LYS A 247 -10.14 -18.56 6.71
N ASP A 248 -10.98 -19.60 6.64
CA ASP A 248 -10.56 -20.82 5.97
C ASP A 248 -10.10 -20.45 4.57
N MET A 249 -8.82 -20.74 4.30
CA MET A 249 -8.18 -20.46 3.03
C MET A 249 -7.78 -21.78 2.42
N GLU A 250 -8.08 -21.93 1.14
CA GLU A 250 -7.60 -23.01 0.30
C GLU A 250 -6.64 -22.40 -0.70
N LEU A 251 -5.36 -22.38 -0.32
CA LEU A 251 -4.29 -21.88 -1.18
C LEU A 251 -3.59 -23.05 -1.86
N ARG A 252 -3.31 -22.89 -3.15
CA ARG A 252 -2.58 -23.86 -3.95
C ARG A 252 -1.53 -23.16 -4.79
N LEU A 253 -0.34 -23.76 -4.85
CA LEU A 253 0.73 -23.34 -5.75
C LEU A 253 0.86 -24.36 -6.88
N ASP A 254 0.83 -23.89 -8.13
CA ASP A 254 1.02 -24.73 -9.30
C ASP A 254 2.11 -24.17 -10.23
N ALA A 255 2.82 -25.07 -10.89
CA ALA A 255 3.64 -24.76 -12.05
C ALA A 255 2.90 -25.34 -13.26
N PRO A 256 2.66 -24.56 -14.33
CA PRO A 256 1.86 -25.03 -15.46
C PRO A 256 2.58 -26.12 -16.29
N VAL A 257 3.90 -26.27 -16.10
CA VAL A 257 4.72 -27.27 -16.79
C VAL A 257 5.55 -28.09 -15.80
N LYS A 258 5.89 -29.32 -16.20
CA LYS A 258 6.74 -30.24 -15.42
C LYS A 258 8.19 -29.76 -15.26
N ASP A 259 8.65 -28.88 -16.14
CA ASP A 259 10.02 -28.39 -16.17
C ASP A 259 10.14 -26.94 -16.63
N LEU A 260 10.23 -26.01 -15.68
CA LEU A 260 10.38 -24.59 -15.98
C LEU A 260 11.77 -24.22 -16.54
N ILE A 261 12.80 -25.07 -16.37
CA ILE A 261 14.16 -24.80 -16.84
C ILE A 261 14.25 -25.06 -18.35
N TYR A 262 13.72 -26.19 -18.80
CA TYR A 262 13.92 -26.67 -20.16
C TYR A 262 12.69 -26.50 -21.07
N SER A 263 11.51 -26.14 -20.53
CA SER A 263 10.36 -25.80 -21.38
C SER A 263 10.56 -24.50 -22.15
N SER A 264 10.14 -24.48 -23.42
CA SER A 264 10.18 -23.28 -24.23
C SER A 264 9.24 -22.19 -23.69
N ALA A 265 9.45 -20.94 -24.11
CA ALA A 265 8.54 -19.85 -23.75
C ALA A 265 7.13 -20.09 -24.29
N GLU A 266 7.01 -20.70 -25.46
CA GLU A 266 5.74 -21.03 -26.12
C GLU A 266 4.99 -22.11 -25.33
N ASP A 267 5.66 -23.20 -24.96
CA ASP A 267 5.07 -24.29 -24.16
C ASP A 267 4.57 -23.79 -22.81
N ARG A 268 5.39 -22.97 -22.13
CA ARG A 268 5.01 -22.36 -20.83
C ARG A 268 3.78 -21.48 -20.96
N ASN A 269 3.71 -20.68 -22.03
CA ASN A 269 2.59 -19.79 -22.28
C ASN A 269 1.31 -20.57 -22.60
N GLU A 270 1.38 -21.58 -23.47
CA GLU A 270 0.24 -22.44 -23.79
C GLU A 270 -0.27 -23.17 -22.53
N ALA A 271 0.64 -23.71 -21.73
CA ALA A 271 0.29 -24.40 -20.49
C ALA A 271 -0.34 -23.47 -19.45
N LEU A 272 0.11 -22.21 -19.34
CA LEU A 272 -0.53 -21.21 -18.49
C LEU A 272 -1.99 -21.01 -18.87
N TYR A 273 -2.29 -20.76 -20.15
CA TYR A 273 -3.67 -20.46 -20.56
C TYR A 273 -4.59 -21.68 -20.45
N LYS A 274 -4.09 -22.90 -20.67
CA LYS A 274 -4.83 -24.14 -20.35
C LYS A 274 -5.14 -24.28 -18.86
N TYR A 275 -4.17 -23.94 -18.01
CA TYR A 275 -4.38 -23.91 -16.56
C TYR A 275 -5.43 -22.86 -16.17
N LEU A 276 -5.32 -21.64 -16.70
CA LEU A 276 -6.30 -20.58 -16.45
C LEU A 276 -7.71 -20.97 -16.92
N GLU A 277 -7.83 -21.57 -18.11
CA GLU A 277 -9.09 -22.11 -18.62
C GLU A 277 -9.71 -23.11 -17.65
N HIS A 278 -8.92 -24.07 -17.15
CA HIS A 278 -9.38 -25.04 -16.17
C HIS A 278 -9.93 -24.36 -14.91
N ILE A 279 -9.19 -23.41 -14.33
CA ILE A 279 -9.63 -22.69 -13.13
C ILE A 279 -10.87 -21.84 -13.39
N ILE A 280 -10.90 -21.08 -14.50
CA ILE A 280 -12.06 -20.26 -14.88
C ILE A 280 -13.32 -21.13 -15.03
N ASN A 281 -13.20 -22.33 -15.59
CA ASN A 281 -14.32 -23.24 -15.79
C ASN A 281 -14.84 -23.86 -14.48
N LEU A 282 -14.01 -23.99 -13.44
CA LEU A 282 -14.42 -24.50 -12.13
C LEU A 282 -15.27 -23.51 -11.31
N HIS A 283 -15.22 -22.22 -11.64
CA HIS A 283 -15.79 -21.15 -10.81
C HIS A 283 -16.78 -20.29 -11.61
N ARG A 284 -17.75 -19.65 -10.95
CA ARG A 284 -18.67 -18.74 -11.66
C ARG A 284 -17.96 -17.45 -12.05
N THR A 285 -17.16 -16.90 -11.13
CA THR A 285 -16.42 -15.67 -11.35
C THR A 285 -15.01 -15.80 -10.79
N THR A 286 -14.01 -15.59 -11.64
CA THR A 286 -12.58 -15.66 -11.30
C THR A 286 -11.92 -14.29 -11.43
N LEU A 287 -11.16 -13.88 -10.41
CA LEU A 287 -10.35 -12.67 -10.45
C LEU A 287 -8.88 -13.02 -10.64
N ILE A 288 -8.25 -12.54 -11.71
CA ILE A 288 -6.87 -12.85 -12.07
C ILE A 288 -5.99 -11.62 -11.84
N PHE A 289 -5.03 -11.73 -10.93
CA PHE A 289 -4.02 -10.72 -10.65
C PHE A 289 -2.76 -10.94 -11.50
N THR A 290 -2.27 -9.84 -12.03
CA THR A 290 -0.96 -9.70 -12.67
C THR A 290 -0.19 -8.57 -11.99
N ASN A 291 1.12 -8.52 -12.16
CA ASN A 291 1.96 -7.51 -11.50
C ASN A 291 2.11 -6.21 -12.28
N THR A 292 1.67 -6.15 -13.54
CA THR A 292 1.82 -4.96 -14.40
C THR A 292 0.52 -4.69 -15.16
N ARG A 293 0.31 -3.43 -15.57
CA ARG A 293 -0.87 -3.07 -16.36
C ARG A 293 -0.86 -3.75 -17.73
N SER A 294 0.31 -3.77 -18.37
CA SER A 294 0.52 -4.49 -19.64
C SER A 294 0.35 -6.00 -19.52
N GLY A 295 0.62 -6.58 -18.35
CA GLY A 295 0.36 -7.97 -18.04
C GLY A 295 -1.14 -8.27 -18.01
N ALA A 296 -1.94 -7.41 -17.38
CA ALA A 296 -3.38 -7.58 -17.30
C ALA A 296 -4.04 -7.56 -18.69
N GLU A 297 -3.70 -6.56 -19.51
CA GLU A 297 -4.19 -6.43 -20.89
C GLU A 297 -3.80 -7.65 -21.75
N ARG A 298 -2.54 -8.10 -21.64
CA ARG A 298 -2.02 -9.25 -22.38
C ARG A 298 -2.74 -10.54 -22.00
N VAL A 299 -2.95 -10.79 -20.72
CA VAL A 299 -3.65 -11.99 -20.24
C VAL A 299 -5.10 -11.98 -20.72
N ALA A 300 -5.80 -10.85 -20.62
CA ALA A 300 -7.17 -10.74 -21.12
C ALA A 300 -7.25 -11.00 -22.63
N TYR A 301 -6.39 -10.35 -23.42
CA TYR A 301 -6.31 -10.55 -24.87
C TYR A 301 -6.11 -12.03 -25.25
N HIS A 302 -5.21 -12.74 -24.58
CA HIS A 302 -4.95 -14.15 -24.88
C HIS A 302 -6.08 -15.08 -24.43
N LEU A 303 -6.73 -14.82 -23.29
CA LEU A 303 -7.91 -15.60 -22.86
C LEU A 303 -9.01 -15.53 -23.92
N THR A 304 -9.28 -14.34 -24.47
CA THR A 304 -10.24 -14.15 -25.57
C THR A 304 -9.75 -14.82 -26.85
N LYS A 305 -8.48 -14.57 -27.25
CA LYS A 305 -7.91 -15.12 -28.49
C LYS A 305 -7.92 -16.65 -28.54
N TYR A 306 -7.71 -17.30 -27.39
CA TYR A 306 -7.73 -18.76 -27.29
C TYR A 306 -9.15 -19.33 -27.09
N GLY A 307 -10.18 -18.49 -27.05
CA GLY A 307 -11.57 -18.91 -26.88
C GLY A 307 -11.90 -19.42 -25.48
N VAL A 308 -11.12 -19.03 -24.47
CA VAL A 308 -11.33 -19.43 -23.07
C VAL A 308 -12.52 -18.70 -22.46
N VAL A 309 -12.69 -17.41 -22.81
CA VAL A 309 -13.79 -16.55 -22.37
C VAL A 309 -14.19 -15.64 -23.54
N ASP A 310 -15.49 -15.43 -23.73
CA ASP A 310 -16.01 -14.49 -24.73
C ASP A 310 -15.70 -13.03 -24.35
N GLU A 311 -15.66 -12.13 -25.34
CA GLU A 311 -15.35 -10.70 -25.14
C GLU A 311 -16.31 -10.02 -24.15
N ASP A 312 -17.58 -10.43 -24.15
CA ASP A 312 -18.63 -9.87 -23.28
C ASP A 312 -18.53 -10.36 -21.82
N ASP A 313 -17.78 -11.45 -21.58
CA ASP A 313 -17.67 -12.12 -20.27
C ASP A 313 -16.33 -11.87 -19.56
N ILE A 314 -15.44 -11.07 -20.17
CA ILE A 314 -14.12 -10.72 -19.64
C ILE A 314 -13.98 -9.21 -19.38
N GLY A 315 -13.44 -8.85 -18.21
CA GLY A 315 -13.11 -7.46 -17.85
C GLY A 315 -11.62 -7.25 -17.61
N VAL A 316 -11.11 -6.04 -17.92
CA VAL A 316 -9.78 -5.58 -17.49
C VAL A 316 -9.92 -4.43 -16.50
N HIS A 317 -9.13 -4.43 -15.44
CA HIS A 317 -9.14 -3.37 -14.45
C HIS A 317 -7.74 -2.93 -14.02
N HIS A 318 -7.37 -1.68 -14.32
CA HIS A 318 -6.14 -1.04 -13.83
C HIS A 318 -6.24 0.49 -13.80
N SER A 319 -5.32 1.14 -13.10
CA SER A 319 -5.37 2.59 -12.83
C SER A 319 -5.35 3.50 -14.07
N SER A 320 -4.83 3.01 -15.21
CA SER A 320 -4.83 3.78 -16.47
C SER A 320 -6.19 3.83 -17.18
N LEU A 321 -7.18 3.05 -16.75
CA LEU A 321 -8.53 3.09 -17.32
C LEU A 321 -9.31 4.30 -16.78
N SER A 322 -10.21 4.82 -17.62
CA SER A 322 -11.12 5.89 -17.23
C SER A 322 -11.98 5.45 -16.03
N ARG A 323 -12.44 6.44 -15.25
CA ARG A 323 -13.25 6.17 -14.06
C ARG A 323 -14.54 5.43 -14.41
N ASP A 324 -15.18 5.80 -15.52
CA ASP A 324 -16.47 5.23 -15.91
C ASP A 324 -16.32 3.76 -16.33
N VAL A 325 -15.24 3.43 -17.05
CA VAL A 325 -14.90 2.04 -17.39
C VAL A 325 -14.64 1.21 -16.14
N ARG A 326 -13.82 1.72 -15.21
CA ARG A 326 -13.56 1.01 -13.94
C ARG A 326 -14.84 0.77 -13.15
N TRP A 327 -15.70 1.78 -13.09
CA TRP A 327 -16.97 1.68 -12.37
C TRP A 327 -17.92 0.64 -12.98
N ASP A 328 -17.98 0.58 -14.31
CA ASP A 328 -18.78 -0.42 -15.01
C ASP A 328 -18.29 -1.85 -14.73
N ILE A 329 -16.99 -2.10 -14.85
CA ILE A 329 -16.39 -3.41 -14.52
C ILE A 329 -16.62 -3.77 -13.04
N GLU A 330 -16.44 -2.83 -12.11
CA GLU A 330 -16.73 -3.04 -10.70
C GLU A 330 -18.20 -3.41 -10.45
N ASP A 331 -19.15 -2.77 -11.15
CA ASP A 331 -20.59 -3.03 -11.01
C ASP A 331 -21.00 -4.39 -11.61
N GLN A 332 -20.48 -4.73 -12.80
CA GLN A 332 -20.68 -6.04 -13.42
C GLN A 332 -20.13 -7.17 -12.54
N LEU A 333 -18.94 -6.97 -11.97
CA LEU A 333 -18.31 -7.92 -11.06
C LEU A 333 -19.11 -8.07 -9.75
N LYS A 334 -19.65 -6.97 -9.21
CA LYS A 334 -20.56 -7.01 -8.04
C LYS A 334 -21.82 -7.82 -8.30
N LYS A 335 -22.37 -7.74 -9.53
CA LYS A 335 -23.57 -8.47 -9.95
C LYS A 335 -23.29 -9.91 -10.39
N GLY A 336 -22.02 -10.32 -10.48
CA GLY A 336 -21.63 -11.65 -10.97
C GLY A 336 -22.04 -11.89 -12.42
N LEU A 337 -21.92 -10.84 -13.25
CA LEU A 337 -22.23 -10.84 -14.69
C LEU A 337 -21.01 -11.14 -15.55
N VAL A 338 -19.80 -11.08 -14.99
CA VAL A 338 -18.54 -11.39 -15.68
C VAL A 338 -18.00 -12.74 -15.21
N LYS A 339 -17.52 -13.54 -16.15
CA LYS A 339 -16.87 -14.82 -15.89
C LYS A 339 -15.46 -14.61 -15.35
N CYS A 340 -14.75 -13.64 -15.89
CA CYS A 340 -13.35 -13.39 -15.57
C CYS A 340 -13.05 -11.89 -15.52
N VAL A 341 -12.28 -11.43 -14.53
CA VAL A 341 -11.69 -10.09 -14.54
C VAL A 341 -10.19 -10.21 -14.34
N VAL A 342 -9.41 -9.55 -15.19
CA VAL A 342 -7.96 -9.48 -15.11
C VAL A 342 -7.54 -8.11 -14.60
N THR A 343 -6.70 -8.06 -13.57
CA THR A 343 -6.33 -6.81 -12.92
C THR A 343 -4.83 -6.76 -12.59
N SER A 344 -4.34 -5.53 -12.41
CA SER A 344 -3.04 -5.26 -11.79
C SER A 344 -3.20 -5.10 -10.28
N THR A 345 -2.64 -4.07 -9.66
CA THR A 345 -2.77 -3.78 -8.22
C THR A 345 -4.10 -3.10 -7.84
N SER A 346 -4.91 -2.68 -8.82
CA SER A 346 -6.02 -1.76 -8.58
C SER A 346 -7.23 -2.34 -7.83
N LEU A 347 -7.50 -3.65 -7.90
CA LEU A 347 -8.57 -4.33 -7.15
C LEU A 347 -8.06 -5.03 -5.88
N GLU A 348 -6.81 -4.78 -5.49
CA GLU A 348 -6.19 -5.34 -4.28
C GLU A 348 -6.86 -4.82 -2.99
N LEU A 349 -7.27 -3.55 -3.00
CA LEU A 349 -7.74 -2.83 -1.82
C LEU A 349 -9.26 -2.57 -1.82
N GLY A 350 -9.87 -2.75 -0.65
CA GLY A 350 -11.06 -2.08 -0.13
C GLY A 350 -12.41 -2.21 -0.82
N ILE A 351 -12.50 -2.49 -2.13
CA ILE A 351 -13.79 -2.53 -2.81
C ILE A 351 -14.54 -3.79 -2.35
N ASP A 352 -15.82 -3.64 -2.01
CA ASP A 352 -16.76 -4.75 -1.76
C ASP A 352 -17.13 -5.37 -3.11
N ILE A 353 -16.22 -6.17 -3.65
CA ILE A 353 -16.31 -6.74 -4.99
C ILE A 353 -17.14 -8.02 -4.93
N GLY A 354 -18.46 -7.86 -4.78
CA GLY A 354 -19.49 -8.91 -4.78
C GLY A 354 -19.05 -10.38 -4.78
N TYR A 355 -19.45 -11.13 -5.80
CA TYR A 355 -19.38 -12.59 -5.80
C TYR A 355 -18.14 -13.10 -6.56
N ILE A 356 -16.97 -13.08 -5.91
CA ILE A 356 -15.76 -13.75 -6.45
C ILE A 356 -15.61 -15.12 -5.77
N ASP A 357 -15.54 -16.17 -6.57
CA ASP A 357 -15.36 -17.54 -6.07
C ASP A 357 -13.89 -17.91 -5.87
N ALA A 358 -13.02 -17.44 -6.76
CA ALA A 358 -11.61 -17.75 -6.75
C ALA A 358 -10.75 -16.58 -7.24
N VAL A 359 -9.53 -16.53 -6.70
CA VAL A 359 -8.49 -15.61 -7.14
C VAL A 359 -7.34 -16.41 -7.72
N VAL A 360 -6.84 -15.98 -8.88
CA VAL A 360 -5.59 -16.48 -9.47
C VAL A 360 -4.54 -15.38 -9.37
N GLN A 361 -3.36 -15.71 -8.88
CA GLN A 361 -2.20 -14.82 -8.81
C GLN A 361 -1.14 -15.33 -9.79
N ILE A 362 -0.88 -14.57 -10.85
CA ILE A 362 0.15 -14.89 -11.84
C ILE A 362 1.47 -14.23 -11.42
N GLY A 363 2.47 -15.06 -11.16
CA GLY A 363 3.77 -14.67 -10.58
C GLY A 363 3.65 -14.17 -9.15
N SER A 364 4.78 -13.88 -8.52
CA SER A 364 4.78 -13.54 -7.10
C SER A 364 4.21 -12.15 -6.82
N PRO A 365 3.33 -11.96 -5.81
CA PRO A 365 2.86 -10.64 -5.39
C PRO A 365 3.93 -9.87 -4.59
N LYS A 366 5.12 -10.45 -4.39
CA LYS A 366 6.31 -9.83 -3.78
C LYS A 366 6.14 -9.43 -2.29
N SER A 367 5.01 -9.75 -1.67
CA SER A 367 4.70 -9.47 -0.26
C SER A 367 3.61 -10.41 0.23
N ILE A 368 3.75 -10.90 1.47
CA ILE A 368 2.77 -11.75 2.15
C ILE A 368 1.46 -11.00 2.36
N ASN A 369 1.54 -9.76 2.85
CA ASN A 369 0.39 -8.89 3.05
C ASN A 369 -0.40 -8.69 1.76
N ARG A 370 0.32 -8.47 0.64
CA ARG A 370 -0.29 -8.32 -0.69
C ARG A 370 -1.00 -9.58 -1.13
N GLY A 371 -0.34 -10.74 -1.04
CA GLY A 371 -0.94 -12.03 -1.40
C GLY A 371 -2.25 -12.28 -0.64
N LEU A 372 -2.25 -12.07 0.67
CA LEU A 372 -3.45 -12.23 1.51
C LEU A 372 -4.56 -11.22 1.19
N GLN A 373 -4.24 -9.97 0.87
CA GLN A 373 -5.25 -8.98 0.47
C GLN A 373 -5.90 -9.33 -0.87
N ARG A 374 -5.11 -9.83 -1.83
CA ARG A 374 -5.58 -10.28 -3.15
C ARG A 374 -6.48 -11.50 -3.01
N ILE A 375 -6.05 -12.54 -2.27
CA ILE A 375 -6.86 -13.75 -2.06
C ILE A 375 -8.08 -13.46 -1.19
N GLY A 376 -7.96 -12.51 -0.25
CA GLY A 376 -9.07 -12.00 0.53
C GLY A 376 -10.19 -11.41 -0.33
N ARG A 377 -10.01 -11.26 -1.66
CA ARG A 377 -11.05 -10.94 -2.65
C ARG A 377 -11.99 -12.10 -2.98
N SER A 378 -11.59 -13.36 -2.80
CA SER A 378 -12.49 -14.51 -2.98
C SER A 378 -13.29 -14.84 -1.72
N GLY A 379 -14.48 -15.41 -1.91
CA GLY A 379 -15.34 -15.90 -0.84
C GLY A 379 -15.75 -14.81 0.16
N HIS A 380 -16.09 -13.60 -0.30
CA HIS A 380 -16.29 -12.40 0.53
C HIS A 380 -17.34 -12.51 1.65
N SER A 381 -18.23 -13.51 1.62
CA SER A 381 -19.23 -13.74 2.66
C SER A 381 -18.68 -14.54 3.85
N MET A 382 -19.21 -14.25 5.05
CA MET A 382 -18.88 -14.99 6.28
C MET A 382 -19.19 -16.49 6.13
N GLY A 383 -18.23 -17.34 6.51
CA GLY A 383 -18.34 -18.81 6.42
C GLY A 383 -17.94 -19.42 5.07
N ARG A 384 -17.54 -18.61 4.08
CA ARG A 384 -16.98 -19.12 2.82
C ARG A 384 -15.46 -19.21 2.85
N VAL A 385 -14.94 -20.27 2.24
CA VAL A 385 -13.51 -20.49 2.06
C VAL A 385 -12.98 -19.52 1.00
N SER A 386 -11.89 -18.82 1.31
CA SER A 386 -11.14 -18.04 0.32
C SER A 386 -10.25 -18.97 -0.50
N LYS A 387 -10.59 -19.15 -1.78
CA LYS A 387 -9.80 -19.95 -2.73
C LYS A 387 -8.78 -19.06 -3.45
N GLY A 388 -7.52 -19.48 -3.42
CA GLY A 388 -6.40 -18.77 -4.05
C GLY A 388 -5.48 -19.74 -4.80
N TYR A 389 -5.26 -19.47 -6.08
CA TYR A 389 -4.36 -20.23 -6.95
C TYR A 389 -3.17 -19.37 -7.32
N PHE A 390 -1.97 -19.77 -6.92
CA PHE A 390 -0.72 -19.14 -7.34
C PHE A 390 -0.12 -19.93 -8.50
N VAL A 391 0.24 -19.23 -9.57
CA VAL A 391 0.86 -19.83 -10.74
C VAL A 391 2.08 -19.03 -11.16
N ALA A 392 3.23 -19.69 -11.21
CA ALA A 392 4.51 -19.06 -11.56
C ALA A 392 5.09 -19.69 -12.85
N LEU A 393 5.70 -18.85 -13.67
CA LEU A 393 6.42 -19.24 -14.90
C LEU A 393 7.94 -19.16 -14.76
N ASP A 394 8.40 -18.72 -13.60
CA ASP A 394 9.79 -18.51 -13.24
C ASP A 394 10.06 -19.18 -11.88
N LEU A 395 11.28 -19.67 -11.69
CA LEU A 395 11.66 -20.43 -10.50
C LEU A 395 11.78 -19.58 -9.24
N ASP A 396 12.20 -18.31 -9.36
CA ASP A 396 12.25 -17.40 -8.22
C ASP A 396 10.82 -17.03 -7.78
N ASP A 397 9.92 -16.73 -8.72
CA ASP A 397 8.51 -16.50 -8.40
C ASP A 397 7.86 -17.74 -7.77
N LEU A 398 8.17 -18.95 -8.26
CA LEU A 398 7.61 -20.20 -7.74
C LEU A 398 7.98 -20.44 -6.28
N ILE A 399 9.26 -20.26 -5.92
CA ILE A 399 9.68 -20.41 -4.52
C ILE A 399 9.17 -19.25 -3.65
N GLU A 400 9.12 -18.03 -4.18
CA GLU A 400 8.54 -16.87 -3.48
C GLU A 400 7.07 -17.13 -3.10
N ASP A 401 6.25 -17.59 -4.04
CA ASP A 401 4.83 -17.89 -3.81
C ASP A 401 4.65 -19.03 -2.80
N GLY A 402 5.46 -20.08 -2.91
CA GLY A 402 5.38 -21.19 -1.97
C GLY A 402 5.75 -20.78 -0.53
N VAL A 403 6.78 -19.94 -0.38
CA VAL A 403 7.18 -19.41 0.94
C VAL A 403 6.11 -18.48 1.48
N LEU A 404 5.55 -17.61 0.63
CA LEU A 404 4.46 -16.71 0.98
C LEU A 404 3.27 -17.49 1.53
N ILE A 405 2.84 -18.55 0.84
CA ILE A 405 1.74 -19.42 1.28
C ILE A 405 2.06 -20.02 2.65
N ALA A 406 3.27 -20.54 2.83
CA ALA A 406 3.69 -21.17 4.08
C ALA A 406 3.66 -20.17 5.25
N GLU A 407 4.25 -18.98 5.08
CA GLU A 407 4.26 -17.92 6.10
C GLU A 407 2.84 -17.39 6.39
N ALA A 408 1.98 -17.30 5.37
CA ALA A 408 0.58 -16.93 5.53
C ALA A 408 -0.20 -17.93 6.42
N TYR A 409 -0.02 -19.24 6.22
CA TYR A 409 -0.63 -20.27 7.10
C TYR A 409 -0.04 -20.26 8.51
N LEU A 410 1.20 -19.79 8.68
CA LEU A 410 1.82 -19.57 9.99
C LEU A 410 1.34 -18.25 10.66
N GLY A 411 0.52 -17.45 9.99
CA GLY A 411 0.02 -16.17 10.50
C GLY A 411 1.08 -15.07 10.57
N ARG A 412 2.20 -15.24 9.85
CA ARG A 412 3.29 -14.26 9.80
C ARG A 412 3.06 -13.30 8.63
N LEU A 413 3.17 -12.01 8.92
CA LEU A 413 2.86 -10.92 8.00
C LEU A 413 4.10 -10.05 7.81
N ASP A 414 4.20 -9.34 6.68
CA ASP A 414 5.27 -8.37 6.50
C ASP A 414 5.13 -7.25 7.53
N LYS A 415 6.28 -6.75 8.00
CA LYS A 415 6.33 -5.63 8.93
C LYS A 415 6.03 -4.32 8.20
N THR A 416 5.05 -3.60 8.72
CA THR A 416 4.72 -2.24 8.32
C THR A 416 5.79 -1.28 8.84
N TYR A 417 6.36 -0.47 7.94
CA TYR A 417 7.28 0.61 8.30
C TYR A 417 6.58 1.96 8.16
N ILE A 418 6.48 2.71 9.26
CA ILE A 418 5.81 4.02 9.30
C ILE A 418 6.86 5.12 9.09
N PRO A 419 6.76 5.97 8.05
CA PRO A 419 7.70 7.05 7.83
C PRO A 419 7.70 8.05 9.01
N GLU A 420 8.89 8.40 9.51
CA GLU A 420 9.08 9.39 10.57
C GLU A 420 9.63 10.70 10.02
N ASN A 421 9.38 11.81 10.72
CA ASN A 421 9.97 13.13 10.46
C ASN A 421 9.96 13.57 8.98
N ALA A 422 8.89 13.30 8.23
CA ALA A 422 8.74 13.73 6.85
C ALA A 422 8.53 15.26 6.74
N LEU A 423 9.63 16.03 6.82
CA LEU A 423 9.60 17.49 6.93
C LEU A 423 8.89 18.19 5.76
N ASP A 424 8.86 17.58 4.58
CA ASP A 424 8.11 18.05 3.41
C ASP A 424 6.59 17.99 3.65
N VAL A 425 6.10 16.95 4.31
CA VAL A 425 4.69 16.84 4.73
C VAL A 425 4.39 17.82 5.85
N LEU A 426 5.30 17.95 6.82
CA LEU A 426 5.16 18.93 7.90
C LEU A 426 5.12 20.36 7.38
N ALA A 427 5.90 20.66 6.34
CA ALA A 427 5.94 21.98 5.70
C ALA A 427 4.54 22.39 5.21
N GLN A 428 3.83 21.47 4.57
CA GLN A 428 2.45 21.69 4.13
C GLN A 428 1.54 21.98 5.32
N HIS A 429 1.67 21.22 6.41
CA HIS A 429 0.88 21.44 7.61
C HIS A 429 1.15 22.78 8.29
N ILE A 430 2.41 23.23 8.37
CA ILE A 430 2.75 24.54 8.92
C ILE A 430 2.12 25.66 8.08
N VAL A 431 2.14 25.54 6.75
CA VAL A 431 1.44 26.48 5.87
C VAL A 431 -0.07 26.46 6.14
N GLY A 432 -0.66 25.28 6.35
CA GLY A 432 -2.06 25.12 6.76
C GLY A 432 -2.35 25.80 8.10
N MET A 433 -1.52 25.58 9.11
CA MET A 433 -1.64 26.19 10.44
C MET A 433 -1.54 27.71 10.36
N ALA A 434 -0.60 28.24 9.57
CA ALA A 434 -0.44 29.67 9.32
C ALA A 434 -1.69 30.31 8.68
N LEU A 435 -2.48 29.55 7.91
CA LEU A 435 -3.74 29.99 7.32
C LEU A 435 -4.93 29.94 8.29
N GLU A 436 -4.83 29.15 9.37
CA GLU A 436 -5.88 28.99 10.37
C GLU A 436 -5.94 30.17 11.36
N ARG A 437 -4.77 30.58 11.86
CA ARG A 437 -4.58 31.65 12.85
C ARG A 437 -3.09 32.03 12.93
N ARG A 438 -2.77 33.09 13.69
CA ARG A 438 -1.41 33.33 14.21
C ARG A 438 -1.10 32.27 15.27
N TRP A 439 0.07 31.65 15.19
CA TRP A 439 0.49 30.59 16.10
C TRP A 439 1.70 31.02 16.92
N LYS A 440 1.67 30.72 18.22
CA LYS A 440 2.89 30.54 19.01
C LYS A 440 3.60 29.28 18.54
N VAL A 441 4.92 29.35 18.41
CA VAL A 441 5.74 28.24 17.91
C VAL A 441 5.63 27.03 18.83
N GLU A 442 5.61 27.24 20.14
CA GLU A 442 5.48 26.22 21.18
C GLU A 442 4.16 25.46 21.06
N ASP A 443 3.05 26.18 20.85
CA ASP A 443 1.73 25.57 20.66
C ASP A 443 1.69 24.74 19.37
N ALA A 444 2.28 25.25 18.28
CA ALA A 444 2.32 24.52 17.02
C ALA A 444 3.18 23.26 17.13
N TYR A 445 4.36 23.38 17.74
CA TYR A 445 5.25 22.26 18.01
C TYR A 445 4.58 21.20 18.89
N ARG A 446 3.88 21.60 19.95
CA ARG A 446 3.08 20.71 20.80
C ARG A 446 2.07 19.92 19.97
N VAL A 447 1.29 20.60 19.11
CA VAL A 447 0.30 19.93 18.25
C VAL A 447 0.97 18.94 17.29
N VAL A 448 2.10 19.31 16.68
CA VAL A 448 2.85 18.44 15.76
C VAL A 448 3.39 17.21 16.48
N ARG A 449 3.96 17.39 17.67
CA ARG A 449 4.55 16.30 18.48
C ARG A 449 3.55 15.30 19.04
N ARG A 450 2.25 15.64 19.07
CA ARG A 450 1.17 14.68 19.34
C ARG A 450 1.05 13.63 18.23
N ALA A 451 1.48 13.92 17.00
CA ALA A 451 1.39 12.98 15.89
C ALA A 451 2.53 11.96 15.96
N TYR A 452 2.22 10.67 15.83
CA TYR A 452 3.21 9.59 15.91
C TYR A 452 4.48 9.82 15.06
N PRO A 453 4.37 10.24 13.77
CA PRO A 453 5.55 10.43 12.92
C PRO A 453 6.51 11.52 13.39
N TYR A 454 6.05 12.45 14.23
CA TYR A 454 6.83 13.61 14.72
C TYR A 454 7.03 13.59 16.23
N ARG A 455 6.71 12.48 16.89
CA ARG A 455 6.88 12.30 18.34
C ARG A 455 8.34 12.43 18.81
N ARG A 456 9.30 12.36 17.88
CA ARG A 456 10.74 12.54 18.13
C ARG A 456 11.32 13.72 17.36
N LEU A 457 10.47 14.61 16.82
CA LEU A 457 10.94 15.78 16.08
C LEU A 457 11.69 16.72 17.03
N GLU A 458 12.93 17.06 16.70
CA GLU A 458 13.74 17.96 17.52
C GLU A 458 13.26 19.41 17.38
N TRP A 459 13.39 20.19 18.46
CA TRP A 459 12.99 21.60 18.46
C TRP A 459 13.75 22.42 17.41
N SER A 460 15.06 22.17 17.27
CA SER A 460 15.91 22.82 16.27
C SER A 460 15.49 22.52 14.84
N GLU A 461 15.08 21.28 14.55
CA GLU A 461 14.58 20.89 13.23
C GLU A 461 13.27 21.62 12.90
N PHE A 462 12.37 21.75 13.89
CA PHE A 462 11.12 22.50 13.72
C PHE A 462 11.38 24.00 13.44
N LEU A 463 12.30 24.62 14.18
CA LEU A 463 12.70 26.02 13.94
C LEU A 463 13.35 26.21 12.57
N ASN A 464 14.23 25.29 12.16
CA ASN A 464 14.85 25.34 10.84
C ASN A 464 13.82 25.22 9.71
N LEU A 465 12.77 24.42 9.91
CA LEU A 465 11.67 24.34 8.96
C LEU A 465 10.87 25.66 8.89
N LEU A 466 10.63 26.33 10.01
CA LEU A 466 10.01 27.66 10.03
C LEU A 466 10.87 28.71 9.32
N ARG A 467 12.19 28.71 9.55
CA ARG A 467 13.16 29.56 8.84
C ARG A 467 13.17 29.30 7.33
N TYR A 468 13.13 28.02 6.94
CA TYR A 468 13.02 27.65 5.54
C TYR A 468 11.73 28.19 4.92
N LEU A 469 10.59 27.99 5.58
CA LEU A 469 9.30 28.46 5.10
C LEU A 469 9.14 29.98 5.16
N SER A 470 9.89 30.69 5.98
CA SER A 470 9.89 32.16 6.02
C SER A 470 10.76 32.78 4.92
N GLY A 471 11.60 31.98 4.24
CA GLY A 471 12.55 32.44 3.23
C GLY A 471 13.86 32.97 3.82
N TRP A 472 14.16 32.64 5.09
CA TRP A 472 15.34 33.14 5.81
C TRP A 472 16.67 32.83 5.11
N TYR A 473 16.77 31.68 4.43
CA TYR A 473 17.99 31.24 3.72
C TYR A 473 18.23 31.96 2.37
N GLY A 474 17.40 32.90 1.94
CA GLY A 474 17.63 33.70 0.73
C GLY A 474 17.62 32.90 -0.59
N LEU A 475 16.74 31.90 -0.69
CA LEU A 475 16.66 30.99 -1.84
C LEU A 475 15.84 31.55 -3.04
N GLU A 476 15.53 32.85 -3.07
CA GLU A 476 14.73 33.44 -4.14
C GLU A 476 15.40 33.34 -5.51
N GLY A 477 16.75 33.34 -5.55
CA GLY A 477 17.53 33.12 -6.79
C GLY A 477 17.24 31.75 -7.44
N TYR A 478 16.84 30.75 -6.65
CA TYR A 478 16.41 29.43 -7.10
C TYR A 478 14.90 29.32 -7.29
N ARG A 479 14.16 30.45 -7.25
CA ARG A 479 12.69 30.52 -7.31
C ARG A 479 12.00 29.83 -6.13
N VAL A 480 12.68 29.69 -5.00
CA VAL A 480 12.11 29.18 -3.74
C VAL A 480 11.77 30.36 -2.84
N TYR A 481 10.48 30.67 -2.75
CA TYR A 481 9.98 31.83 -2.02
C TYR A 481 9.35 31.45 -0.69
N GLY A 482 9.58 32.28 0.35
CA GLY A 482 8.95 32.14 1.65
C GLY A 482 7.42 32.14 1.57
N LYS A 483 6.79 31.22 2.30
CA LYS A 483 5.34 30.97 2.34
C LYS A 483 4.68 31.50 3.61
N ILE A 484 5.43 31.65 4.70
CA ILE A 484 4.97 32.21 5.97
C ILE A 484 5.80 33.43 6.36
N TRP A 485 5.32 34.20 7.33
CA TRP A 485 6.20 35.07 8.10
C TRP A 485 6.51 34.34 9.40
N PHE A 486 7.73 34.53 9.91
CA PHE A 486 8.20 33.96 11.17
C PHE A 486 8.95 35.05 11.93
N ASP A 487 8.51 35.33 13.15
CA ASP A 487 9.10 36.27 14.10
C ASP A 487 9.84 35.44 15.16
N GLU A 488 11.17 35.45 15.10
CA GLU A 488 12.02 34.71 16.03
C GLU A 488 12.08 35.35 17.42
N GLU A 489 11.82 36.66 17.55
CA GLU A 489 11.85 37.34 18.84
C GLU A 489 10.61 37.00 19.67
N ASN A 490 9.43 37.02 19.04
CA ASN A 490 8.16 36.73 19.70
C ASN A 490 7.74 35.25 19.65
N MET A 491 8.53 34.41 18.97
CA MET A 491 8.28 32.99 18.71
C MET A 491 6.90 32.74 18.12
N GLU A 492 6.63 33.41 16.99
CA GLU A 492 5.33 33.34 16.32
C GLU A 492 5.43 33.30 14.81
N PHE A 493 4.45 32.64 14.18
CA PHE A 493 4.34 32.61 12.74
C PHE A 493 2.91 32.73 12.26
N GLY A 494 2.75 33.05 10.98
CA GLY A 494 1.46 33.15 10.35
C GLY A 494 1.52 33.37 8.85
N ARG A 495 0.33 33.57 8.27
CA ARG A 495 0.16 33.72 6.81
C ARG A 495 0.96 34.89 6.25
N ARG A 496 1.83 34.63 5.27
CA ARG A 496 2.45 35.66 4.42
C ARG A 496 1.70 35.81 3.09
N GLY A 497 1.11 36.99 2.88
CA GLY A 497 0.52 37.37 1.59
C GLY A 497 -0.86 36.75 1.27
N ARG A 498 -1.52 37.34 0.27
CA ARG A 498 -2.87 36.93 -0.15
C ARG A 498 -2.88 35.60 -0.92
N LEU A 499 -1.83 35.30 -1.67
CA LEU A 499 -1.73 34.10 -2.53
C LEU A 499 -1.49 32.78 -1.77
N LEU A 500 -1.14 32.81 -0.49
CA LEU A 500 -0.86 31.57 0.26
C LEU A 500 -2.05 30.60 0.28
N ARG A 501 -3.27 31.13 0.41
CA ARG A 501 -4.49 30.33 0.44
C ARG A 501 -4.70 29.57 -0.88
N PRO A 502 -4.78 30.22 -2.06
CA PRO A 502 -4.91 29.46 -3.31
C PRO A 502 -3.75 28.48 -3.54
N ILE A 503 -2.50 28.84 -3.20
CA ILE A 503 -1.36 27.91 -3.28
C ILE A 503 -1.61 26.64 -2.47
N TYR A 504 -1.97 26.79 -1.19
CA TYR A 504 -2.25 25.64 -0.31
C TYR A 504 -3.42 24.79 -0.83
N PHE A 505 -4.52 25.41 -1.24
CA PHE A 505 -5.71 24.69 -1.67
C PHE A 505 -5.54 23.95 -3.01
N MET A 506 -4.56 24.36 -3.84
CA MET A 506 -4.26 23.72 -5.13
C MET A 506 -3.14 22.67 -5.07
N ASN A 507 -2.28 22.70 -4.05
CA ASN A 507 -1.06 21.88 -4.01
C ASN A 507 -0.96 20.93 -2.80
N ILE A 508 -1.97 20.89 -1.93
CA ILE A 508 -1.94 19.98 -0.78
C ILE A 508 -2.00 18.52 -1.21
N GLY A 509 -1.16 17.69 -0.60
CA GLY A 509 -1.13 16.26 -0.85
C GLY A 509 0.28 15.71 -0.81
N THR A 510 0.38 14.39 -0.89
CA THR A 510 1.68 13.69 -0.86
C THR A 510 1.81 12.68 -1.98
N ILE A 511 0.82 12.61 -2.86
CA ILE A 511 0.91 11.85 -4.11
C ILE A 511 1.69 12.74 -5.08
N PRO A 512 2.91 12.37 -5.49
CA PRO A 512 3.65 13.12 -6.48
C PRO A 512 2.88 13.10 -7.82
N GLU A 513 2.95 14.18 -8.58
CA GLU A 513 2.56 14.12 -9.99
C GLU A 513 3.66 13.38 -10.74
N ASP A 514 3.32 12.28 -11.44
CA ASP A 514 4.29 11.55 -12.27
C ASP A 514 4.82 12.49 -13.36
N MET A 515 6.03 13.01 -13.17
CA MET A 515 6.65 13.90 -14.13
C MET A 515 7.27 13.08 -15.26
N SER A 516 6.71 13.24 -16.45
CA SER A 516 7.24 12.65 -17.67
C SER A 516 8.02 13.69 -18.48
N LEU A 517 9.27 13.37 -18.79
CA LEU A 517 10.17 14.19 -19.58
C LEU A 517 10.04 13.83 -21.07
N LYS A 518 10.03 14.85 -21.92
CA LYS A 518 9.93 14.67 -23.38
C LYS A 518 11.27 14.22 -23.96
N VAL A 519 11.27 13.09 -24.66
CA VAL A 519 12.47 12.55 -25.32
C VAL A 519 12.58 13.08 -26.74
N TYR A 520 13.73 13.65 -27.06
CA TYR A 520 14.07 14.24 -28.33
C TYR A 520 15.16 13.46 -29.04
N SER A 521 14.92 13.08 -30.29
CA SER A 521 15.96 12.72 -31.25
C SER A 521 16.09 13.86 -32.26
N GLY A 522 17.21 14.59 -32.19
CA GLY A 522 17.36 15.87 -32.88
C GLY A 522 16.32 16.90 -32.44
N LYS A 523 15.43 17.32 -33.36
CA LYS A 523 14.31 18.25 -33.08
C LYS A 523 12.97 17.55 -32.84
N ARG A 524 12.88 16.23 -33.06
CA ARG A 524 11.63 15.47 -33.01
C ARG A 524 11.41 14.86 -31.63
N VAL A 525 10.21 15.02 -31.09
CA VAL A 525 9.77 14.27 -29.89
C VAL A 525 9.44 12.84 -30.30
N ILE A 526 10.08 11.87 -29.66
CA ILE A 526 9.93 10.44 -29.98
C ILE A 526 9.22 9.64 -28.88
N GLY A 527 9.02 10.24 -27.70
CA GLY A 527 8.31 9.61 -26.60
C GLY A 527 8.47 10.38 -25.30
N LEU A 528 8.11 9.72 -24.21
CA LEU A 528 8.20 10.21 -22.84
C LEU A 528 9.02 9.22 -22.02
N LEU A 529 9.81 9.72 -21.09
CA LEU A 529 10.45 8.93 -20.04
C LEU A 529 10.07 9.51 -18.69
N GLU A 530 10.02 8.66 -17.67
CA GLU A 530 9.87 9.10 -16.29
C GLU A 530 11.12 9.83 -15.82
N GLU A 531 10.94 10.88 -15.03
CA GLU A 531 12.05 11.66 -14.46
C GLU A 531 13.03 10.77 -13.69
N GLU A 532 12.52 9.88 -12.84
CA GLU A 532 13.35 8.97 -12.06
C GLU A 532 14.23 8.10 -12.96
N PHE A 533 13.70 7.53 -14.05
CA PHE A 533 14.53 6.76 -14.98
C PHE A 533 15.66 7.59 -15.57
N VAL A 534 15.38 8.84 -15.94
CA VAL A 534 16.36 9.75 -16.55
C VAL A 534 17.44 10.17 -15.57
N GLU A 535 17.12 10.32 -14.28
CA GLU A 535 18.10 10.56 -13.21
C GLU A 535 19.11 9.40 -13.04
N HIS A 536 18.75 8.20 -13.49
CA HIS A 536 19.61 7.02 -13.45
C HIS A 536 20.44 6.79 -14.73
N LEU A 537 20.28 7.63 -15.76
CA LEU A 537 21.01 7.48 -17.02
C LEU A 537 22.35 8.22 -16.98
N ASP A 538 23.42 7.52 -17.32
CA ASP A 538 24.71 8.12 -17.63
C ASP A 538 24.81 8.42 -19.14
N VAL A 539 25.57 9.47 -19.48
CA VAL A 539 25.84 9.82 -20.88
C VAL A 539 26.47 8.62 -21.60
N GLY A 540 25.80 8.16 -22.66
CA GLY A 540 26.19 6.97 -23.42
C GLY A 540 25.35 5.72 -23.15
N ASP A 541 24.49 5.73 -22.13
CA ASP A 541 23.60 4.59 -21.85
C ASP A 541 22.61 4.32 -22.97
N ILE A 542 22.38 3.05 -23.26
CA ILE A 542 21.47 2.57 -24.29
C ILE A 542 20.24 1.97 -23.62
N PHE A 543 19.07 2.47 -23.97
CA PHE A 543 17.79 1.99 -23.44
C PHE A 543 16.77 1.77 -24.55
N VAL A 544 15.70 1.02 -24.24
CA VAL A 544 14.61 0.75 -25.18
C VAL A 544 13.46 1.74 -24.96
N LEU A 545 13.01 2.39 -26.04
CA LEU A 545 11.80 3.22 -26.06
C LEU A 545 10.98 2.87 -27.30
N ALA A 546 9.71 2.52 -27.10
CA ALA A 546 8.80 2.10 -28.17
C ALA A 546 9.39 0.97 -29.07
N GLY A 547 10.07 0.00 -28.45
CA GLY A 547 10.66 -1.16 -29.14
C GLY A 547 11.94 -0.87 -29.92
N ARG A 548 12.50 0.34 -29.84
CA ARG A 548 13.77 0.73 -30.48
C ARG A 548 14.79 1.17 -29.44
N THR A 549 16.07 1.03 -29.77
CA THR A 549 17.18 1.35 -28.87
C THR A 549 17.69 2.76 -29.12
N PHE A 550 17.89 3.51 -28.04
CA PHE A 550 18.37 4.89 -28.07
C PHE A 550 19.52 5.07 -27.09
N ARG A 551 20.51 5.86 -27.48
CA ARG A 551 21.63 6.27 -26.63
C ARG A 551 21.32 7.61 -25.97
N PHE A 552 21.41 7.67 -24.64
CA PHE A 552 21.26 8.88 -23.85
C PHE A 552 22.45 9.84 -24.05
N LEU A 553 22.16 11.10 -24.35
CA LEU A 553 23.18 12.14 -24.55
C LEU A 553 23.22 13.12 -23.38
N ARG A 554 22.05 13.63 -22.95
CA ARG A 554 21.89 14.57 -21.84
C ARG A 554 20.42 14.82 -21.53
N SER A 555 20.14 15.35 -20.34
CA SER A 555 18.85 15.96 -19.96
C SER A 555 19.01 17.47 -19.73
N LYS A 556 17.94 18.25 -19.93
CA LYS A 556 17.88 19.69 -19.57
C LYS A 556 16.43 20.10 -19.32
N GLY A 557 16.08 20.40 -18.07
CA GLY A 557 14.70 20.72 -17.69
C GLY A 557 13.78 19.54 -17.98
N ASP A 558 12.65 19.78 -18.65
CA ASP A 558 11.65 18.77 -19.03
C ASP A 558 12.03 17.94 -20.28
N LYS A 559 13.29 18.02 -20.73
CA LYS A 559 13.74 17.45 -22.02
C LYS A 559 14.89 16.47 -21.86
N VAL A 560 14.78 15.34 -22.54
CA VAL A 560 15.81 14.32 -22.68
C VAL A 560 16.28 14.29 -24.12
N TYR A 561 17.58 14.29 -24.37
CA TYR A 561 18.15 14.23 -25.71
C TYR A 561 18.84 12.87 -25.93
N VAL A 562 18.52 12.24 -27.05
CA VAL A 562 19.03 10.92 -27.43
C VAL A 562 19.42 10.86 -28.90
N GLU A 563 20.18 9.84 -29.26
CA GLU A 563 20.41 9.43 -30.65
C GLU A 563 19.99 7.96 -30.87
N PRO A 564 19.59 7.57 -32.10
CA PRO A 564 19.29 6.17 -32.41
C PRO A 564 20.52 5.28 -32.16
N ALA A 565 20.29 4.13 -31.53
CA ALA A 565 21.29 3.12 -31.22
C ALA A 565 20.80 1.75 -31.72
N ASP A 566 20.17 1.73 -32.90
CA ASP A 566 19.46 0.57 -33.45
C ASP A 566 20.35 -0.68 -33.48
N GLY A 567 19.84 -1.79 -32.93
CA GLY A 567 20.54 -3.08 -32.89
C GLY A 567 21.62 -3.22 -31.80
N LEU A 568 21.99 -2.14 -31.09
CA LEU A 568 22.85 -2.25 -29.92
C LEU A 568 22.07 -2.78 -28.72
N LYS A 569 22.69 -3.63 -27.91
CA LYS A 569 22.09 -4.13 -26.68
C LYS A 569 21.89 -2.98 -25.68
N PRO A 570 20.74 -2.90 -25.00
CA PRO A 570 20.54 -1.92 -23.95
C PRO A 570 21.56 -2.14 -22.81
N THR A 571 22.20 -1.05 -22.36
CA THR A 571 23.19 -1.07 -21.28
C THR A 571 22.53 -0.92 -19.92
N VAL A 572 21.33 -0.34 -19.89
CA VAL A 572 20.48 -0.22 -18.71
C VAL A 572 19.25 -1.11 -18.88
N PRO A 573 18.77 -1.75 -17.81
CA PRO A 573 17.53 -2.51 -17.87
C PRO A 573 16.36 -1.59 -18.25
N THR A 574 15.38 -2.13 -18.96
CA THR A 574 14.12 -1.43 -19.21
C THR A 574 13.53 -1.05 -17.87
N TRP A 575 13.46 0.25 -17.57
CA TRP A 575 12.88 0.72 -16.32
C TRP A 575 11.39 0.49 -16.36
N ILE A 576 10.94 -0.35 -15.43
CA ILE A 576 9.53 -0.60 -15.19
C ILE A 576 9.30 -0.11 -13.77
N SER A 577 8.96 1.18 -13.63
CA SER A 577 8.47 1.78 -12.38
C SER A 577 7.28 1.02 -11.78
N GLU A 578 6.58 0.22 -12.59
CA GLU A 578 5.47 -0.62 -12.17
C GLU A 578 5.87 -1.92 -11.45
N LEU A 579 7.16 -2.31 -11.41
CA LEU A 579 7.55 -3.58 -10.76
C LEU A 579 7.43 -3.48 -9.24
N LEU A 580 6.69 -4.43 -8.66
CA LEU A 580 6.54 -4.57 -7.22
C LEU A 580 7.87 -5.04 -6.61
N PRO A 581 8.44 -4.33 -5.62
CA PRO A 581 9.66 -4.79 -4.96
C PRO A 581 9.34 -5.93 -3.99
N LEU A 582 10.25 -6.91 -3.88
CA LEU A 582 10.19 -7.94 -2.86
C LEU A 582 10.28 -7.32 -1.46
N SER A 583 9.37 -7.71 -0.56
CA SER A 583 9.43 -7.31 0.85
C SER A 583 10.62 -7.98 1.53
N PHE A 584 11.24 -7.25 2.47
CA PHE A 584 12.39 -7.75 3.21
C PHE A 584 12.04 -9.01 4.01
N ASP A 585 10.87 -9.04 4.67
CA ASP A 585 10.43 -10.16 5.49
C ASP A 585 10.19 -11.44 4.65
N LEU A 586 9.55 -11.31 3.48
CA LEU A 586 9.40 -12.43 2.55
C LEU A 586 10.76 -12.89 2.02
N GLY A 587 11.64 -11.94 1.71
CA GLY A 587 13.04 -12.18 1.38
C GLY A 587 13.77 -13.04 2.42
N GLU A 588 13.72 -12.63 3.69
CA GLU A 588 14.31 -13.36 4.79
C GLU A 588 13.70 -14.77 4.92
N ALA A 589 12.37 -14.88 4.77
CA ALA A 589 11.68 -16.18 4.75
C ALA A 589 12.19 -17.08 3.62
N ILE A 590 12.35 -16.55 2.41
CA ILE A 590 12.90 -17.30 1.27
C ILE A 590 14.29 -17.83 1.60
N SER A 591 15.12 -17.00 2.22
CA SER A 591 16.46 -17.41 2.68
C SER A 591 16.39 -18.60 3.65
N ARG A 592 15.49 -18.55 4.64
CA ARG A 592 15.29 -19.63 5.61
C ARG A 592 14.80 -20.92 4.95
N TYR A 593 13.79 -20.84 4.08
CA TYR A 593 13.22 -22.01 3.41
C TYR A 593 14.22 -22.64 2.43
N ARG A 594 14.93 -21.83 1.64
CA ARG A 594 16.05 -22.27 0.79
C ARG A 594 17.10 -23.04 1.60
N TRP A 595 17.46 -22.54 2.78
CA TRP A 595 18.40 -23.20 3.68
C TRP A 595 17.88 -24.54 4.23
N ILE A 596 16.60 -24.61 4.61
CA ILE A 596 15.96 -25.85 5.07
C ILE A 596 16.00 -26.91 3.96
N LEU A 597 15.58 -26.54 2.75
CA LEU A 597 15.59 -27.45 1.59
C LEU A 597 17.01 -27.91 1.26
N TYR A 598 17.97 -26.99 1.24
CA TYR A 598 19.38 -27.31 1.07
C TYR A 598 19.84 -28.37 2.09
N LYS A 599 19.56 -28.16 3.39
CA LYS A 599 19.97 -29.09 4.46
C LYS A 599 19.32 -30.46 4.32
N LEU A 600 18.05 -30.54 3.94
CA LEU A 600 17.39 -31.82 3.70
C LEU A 600 18.04 -32.56 2.52
N ILE A 601 18.26 -31.87 1.41
CA ILE A 601 18.81 -32.46 0.18
C ILE A 601 20.24 -32.96 0.39
N VAL A 602 21.14 -32.14 0.98
CA VAL A 602 22.55 -32.55 1.16
C VAL A 602 22.74 -33.68 2.17
N ASN A 603 21.77 -33.90 3.06
CA ASN A 603 21.75 -35.01 4.00
C ASN A 603 21.02 -36.26 3.47
N GLY A 604 20.64 -36.28 2.19
CA GLY A 604 19.98 -37.44 1.56
C GLY A 604 18.47 -37.53 1.78
N TYR A 605 17.83 -36.50 2.35
CA TYR A 605 16.40 -36.48 2.63
C TYR A 605 15.60 -35.76 1.53
N ARG A 606 15.90 -36.02 0.26
CA ARG A 606 15.26 -35.37 -0.90
C ARG A 606 13.73 -35.53 -0.88
N ASP A 607 13.23 -36.73 -0.64
CA ASP A 607 11.78 -36.99 -0.62
C ASP A 607 11.07 -36.27 0.53
N HIS A 608 11.75 -36.09 1.67
CA HIS A 608 11.23 -35.28 2.77
C HIS A 608 11.22 -33.80 2.42
N ALA A 609 12.22 -33.31 1.66
CA ALA A 609 12.21 -31.95 1.14
C ALA A 609 11.03 -31.74 0.18
N LYS A 610 10.77 -32.67 -0.74
CA LYS A 610 9.62 -32.62 -1.64
C LYS A 610 8.30 -32.61 -0.87
N TYR A 611 8.13 -33.55 0.07
CA TYR A 611 6.95 -33.61 0.94
C TYR A 611 6.76 -32.32 1.73
N PHE A 612 7.85 -31.72 2.23
CA PHE A 612 7.80 -30.44 2.93
C PHE A 612 7.25 -29.34 2.01
N VAL A 613 7.71 -29.25 0.77
CA VAL A 613 7.21 -28.29 -0.23
C VAL A 613 5.72 -28.54 -0.53
N GLU A 614 5.32 -29.78 -0.80
CA GLU A 614 3.92 -30.12 -1.09
C GLU A 614 2.97 -29.77 0.07
N ARG A 615 3.38 -30.02 1.32
CA ARG A 615 2.54 -29.80 2.50
C ARG A 615 2.54 -28.37 3.00
N PHE A 616 3.72 -27.79 3.22
CA PHE A 616 3.84 -26.48 3.89
C PHE A 616 3.69 -25.34 2.90
N MET A 617 4.15 -25.50 1.66
CA MET A 617 4.04 -24.49 0.59
C MET A 617 2.78 -24.70 -0.27
N ARG A 618 1.99 -25.75 0.01
CA ARG A 618 0.79 -26.16 -0.74
C ARG A 618 1.04 -26.31 -2.24
N ALA A 619 2.22 -26.79 -2.58
CA ALA A 619 2.62 -27.01 -3.96
C ALA A 619 1.99 -28.28 -4.53
N GLY A 620 1.46 -28.18 -5.76
CA GLY A 620 1.19 -29.34 -6.59
C GLY A 620 2.48 -30.08 -6.96
N GLU A 621 2.34 -31.29 -7.49
CA GLU A 621 3.48 -32.18 -7.80
C GLU A 621 4.53 -31.51 -8.69
N ASP A 622 4.11 -30.90 -9.79
CA ASP A 622 5.02 -30.23 -10.73
C ASP A 622 5.70 -29.01 -10.10
N ALA A 623 4.99 -28.23 -9.29
CA ALA A 623 5.57 -27.10 -8.56
C ALA A 623 6.62 -27.57 -7.55
N ALA A 624 6.32 -28.61 -6.78
CA ALA A 624 7.25 -29.17 -5.81
C ALA A 624 8.51 -29.72 -6.49
N GLU A 625 8.36 -30.45 -7.59
CA GLU A 625 9.50 -30.99 -8.32
C GLU A 625 10.38 -29.89 -8.94
N ASN A 626 9.78 -28.83 -9.48
CA ASN A 626 10.52 -27.67 -9.99
C ASN A 626 11.31 -26.95 -8.87
N ILE A 627 10.72 -26.76 -7.69
CA ILE A 627 11.42 -26.16 -6.53
C ILE A 627 12.61 -27.02 -6.11
N ILE A 628 12.42 -28.35 -5.98
CA ILE A 628 13.51 -29.25 -5.59
C ILE A 628 14.62 -29.24 -6.65
N ARG A 629 14.27 -29.35 -7.93
CA ARG A 629 15.23 -29.30 -9.05
C ARG A 629 16.01 -27.98 -9.05
N TYR A 630 15.36 -26.87 -8.72
CA TYR A 630 16.02 -25.56 -8.64
C TYR A 630 17.12 -25.55 -7.56
N ILE A 631 16.79 -26.01 -6.35
CA ILE A 631 17.77 -26.09 -5.25
C ILE A 631 18.88 -27.09 -5.58
N GLU A 632 18.56 -28.25 -6.15
CA GLU A 632 19.56 -29.25 -6.59
C GLU A 632 20.52 -28.70 -7.64
N SER A 633 20.00 -27.95 -8.61
CA SER A 633 20.82 -27.32 -9.67
C SER A 633 21.79 -26.30 -9.09
N GLN A 634 21.33 -25.47 -8.14
CA GLN A 634 22.19 -24.53 -7.43
C GLN A 634 23.26 -25.25 -6.58
N ILE A 635 22.89 -26.33 -5.88
CA ILE A 635 23.86 -27.16 -5.12
C ILE A 635 24.91 -27.76 -6.05
N ALA A 636 24.48 -28.33 -7.18
CA ALA A 636 25.36 -28.95 -8.16
C ALA A 636 26.35 -27.93 -8.74
N PHE A 637 25.86 -26.73 -9.10
CA PHE A 637 26.69 -25.63 -9.56
C PHE A 637 27.74 -25.24 -8.51
N LEU A 638 27.32 -24.94 -7.27
CA LEU A 638 28.23 -24.52 -6.20
C LEU A 638 29.28 -25.58 -5.89
N ARG A 639 28.89 -26.86 -5.85
CA ARG A 639 29.84 -27.97 -5.66
C ARG A 639 30.85 -28.08 -6.80
N ASN A 640 30.40 -27.89 -8.05
CA ASN A 640 31.27 -27.93 -9.22
C ASN A 640 32.38 -26.86 -9.15
N ILE A 641 32.04 -25.67 -8.64
CA ILE A 641 33.02 -24.59 -8.42
C ILE A 641 33.73 -24.66 -7.07
N GLY A 642 33.61 -25.78 -6.34
CA GLY A 642 34.36 -26.05 -5.10
C GLY A 642 33.74 -25.50 -3.80
N TYR A 643 32.50 -25.01 -3.83
CA TYR A 643 31.82 -24.44 -2.67
C TYR A 643 30.78 -25.42 -2.10
N ASN A 644 30.95 -25.77 -0.82
CA ASN A 644 30.07 -26.68 -0.08
C ASN A 644 29.14 -25.94 0.89
N SER A 645 28.57 -24.83 0.46
CA SER A 645 27.59 -24.05 1.23
C SER A 645 26.44 -23.58 0.33
N PHE A 646 25.46 -22.90 0.90
CA PHE A 646 24.30 -22.36 0.22
C PHE A 646 23.96 -20.97 0.76
N HIS A 647 23.25 -20.16 -0.02
CA HIS A 647 22.78 -18.86 0.46
C HIS A 647 21.87 -19.02 1.68
N SER A 648 22.10 -18.21 2.72
CA SER A 648 21.25 -18.15 3.92
C SER A 648 21.30 -16.77 4.55
N THR A 649 20.53 -16.53 5.61
CA THR A 649 20.56 -15.27 6.37
C THR A 649 21.91 -14.97 7.00
N SER A 650 22.78 -15.98 7.13
CA SER A 650 24.13 -15.86 7.69
C SER A 650 25.24 -16.18 6.69
N ASN A 651 24.89 -16.48 5.42
CA ASN A 651 25.85 -16.84 4.40
C ASN A 651 25.52 -16.17 3.06
N LEU A 652 26.28 -15.12 2.73
CA LEU A 652 26.17 -14.38 1.49
C LEU A 652 27.06 -15.00 0.41
N ILE A 653 26.54 -15.13 -0.82
CA ILE A 653 27.33 -15.59 -1.97
C ILE A 653 27.66 -14.37 -2.84
N ILE A 654 28.94 -14.16 -3.12
CA ILE A 654 29.42 -13.12 -4.04
C ILE A 654 30.11 -13.81 -5.20
N GLU A 655 29.50 -13.70 -6.38
CA GLU A 655 30.01 -14.27 -7.61
C GLU A 655 30.85 -13.24 -8.38
N ARG A 656 32.01 -13.68 -8.87
CA ARG A 656 32.83 -12.88 -9.79
C ARG A 656 32.58 -13.37 -11.22
N TYR A 657 31.88 -12.56 -12.01
CA TYR A 657 31.60 -12.82 -13.42
C TYR A 657 32.43 -11.91 -14.33
N ILE A 658 32.97 -12.46 -15.42
CA ILE A 658 33.74 -11.70 -16.41
C ILE A 658 32.98 -11.73 -17.74
N ASP A 659 32.46 -10.59 -18.15
CA ASP A 659 31.92 -10.40 -19.48
C ASP A 659 33.06 -10.03 -20.43
N LYS A 660 33.53 -11.03 -21.18
CA LYS A 660 34.60 -10.83 -22.18
C LYS A 660 34.17 -9.94 -23.34
N SER A 661 32.87 -9.86 -23.64
CA SER A 661 32.36 -9.07 -24.75
C SER A 661 32.33 -7.58 -24.43
N GLU A 662 31.99 -7.23 -23.19
CA GLU A 662 32.00 -5.84 -22.71
C GLU A 662 33.36 -5.42 -22.12
N GLY A 663 34.24 -6.37 -21.82
CA GLY A 663 35.50 -6.09 -21.11
C GLY A 663 35.26 -5.65 -19.66
N ILE A 664 34.16 -6.11 -19.06
CA ILE A 664 33.69 -5.73 -17.73
C ILE A 664 33.76 -6.93 -16.79
N ARG A 665 34.21 -6.69 -15.56
CA ARG A 665 34.07 -7.60 -14.43
C ARG A 665 32.89 -7.16 -13.57
N TYR A 666 31.99 -8.09 -13.31
CA TYR A 666 30.89 -7.93 -12.38
C TYR A 666 31.19 -8.66 -11.06
N LEU A 667 30.94 -7.99 -9.95
CA LEU A 667 30.78 -8.61 -8.62
C LEU A 667 29.27 -8.69 -8.36
N ILE A 668 28.71 -9.89 -8.41
CA ILE A 668 27.29 -10.16 -8.23
C ILE A 668 27.06 -10.63 -6.80
N PHE A 669 26.34 -9.83 -6.03
CA PHE A 669 25.94 -10.13 -4.67
C PHE A 669 24.59 -10.84 -4.73
N HIS A 670 24.59 -12.14 -4.45
CA HIS A 670 23.36 -12.94 -4.39
C HIS A 670 22.73 -12.73 -3.00
N THR A 671 21.61 -12.03 -2.97
CA THR A 671 20.91 -11.57 -1.75
C THR A 671 19.42 -11.76 -1.96
N VAL A 672 18.61 -12.01 -0.93
CA VAL A 672 17.14 -12.04 -1.11
C VAL A 672 16.43 -10.90 -0.38
N PHE A 673 17.13 -9.81 -0.09
CA PHE A 673 16.61 -8.70 0.73
C PHE A 673 15.65 -7.78 -0.02
N GLY A 674 15.44 -8.02 -1.31
CA GLY A 674 14.59 -7.21 -2.18
C GLY A 674 15.26 -5.95 -2.70
N ARG A 675 14.69 -5.41 -3.78
CA ARG A 675 15.29 -4.32 -4.57
C ARG A 675 15.60 -3.06 -3.77
N ARG A 676 14.77 -2.74 -2.77
CA ARG A 676 14.96 -1.53 -1.93
C ARG A 676 16.26 -1.60 -1.13
N VAL A 677 16.48 -2.72 -0.44
CA VAL A 677 17.71 -2.94 0.34
C VAL A 677 18.91 -3.05 -0.60
N ASN A 678 18.75 -3.82 -1.68
CA ASN A 678 19.81 -4.02 -2.68
C ASN A 678 20.23 -2.70 -3.33
N SER A 679 19.29 -1.77 -3.60
CA SER A 679 19.60 -0.46 -4.15
C SER A 679 20.49 0.37 -3.23
N VAL A 680 20.19 0.38 -1.92
CA VAL A 680 21.00 1.11 -0.93
C VAL A 680 22.40 0.51 -0.83
N LEU A 681 22.49 -0.82 -0.66
CA LEU A 681 23.77 -1.52 -0.56
C LEU A 681 24.61 -1.35 -1.83
N ALA A 682 23.99 -1.51 -3.01
CA ALA A 682 24.68 -1.36 -4.28
C ALA A 682 25.27 0.05 -4.45
N ARG A 683 24.51 1.10 -4.10
CA ARG A 683 24.98 2.48 -4.18
C ARG A 683 26.10 2.78 -3.18
N ALA A 684 25.99 2.29 -1.95
CA ALA A 684 27.02 2.49 -0.95
C ALA A 684 28.34 1.83 -1.36
N TYR A 685 28.30 0.56 -1.80
CA TYR A 685 29.49 -0.12 -2.31
C TYR A 685 30.01 0.47 -3.62
N ALA A 686 29.13 0.92 -4.52
CA ALA A 686 29.53 1.63 -5.74
C ALA A 686 30.25 2.95 -5.42
N TYR A 687 29.78 3.70 -4.42
CA TYR A 687 30.43 4.93 -3.96
C TYR A 687 31.83 4.65 -3.40
N ILE A 688 31.97 3.62 -2.57
CA ILE A 688 33.28 3.19 -2.03
C ILE A 688 34.23 2.79 -3.17
N LEU A 689 33.77 1.96 -4.11
CA LEU A 689 34.58 1.54 -5.26
C LEU A 689 34.95 2.71 -6.17
N ARG A 690 34.01 3.64 -6.43
CA ARG A 690 34.25 4.85 -7.22
C ARG A 690 35.36 5.69 -6.61
N ASN A 691 35.29 5.95 -5.30
CA ASN A 691 36.30 6.75 -4.60
C ASN A 691 37.69 6.11 -4.63
N ARG A 692 37.76 4.77 -4.63
CA ARG A 692 39.03 4.04 -4.66
C ARG A 692 39.63 3.88 -6.03
N LEU A 693 38.80 3.60 -7.03
CA LEU A 693 39.26 3.30 -8.38
C LEU A 693 39.29 4.55 -9.28
N GLY A 694 38.68 5.66 -8.84
CA GLY A 694 38.63 6.92 -9.60
C GLY A 694 37.79 6.81 -10.88
N ILE A 695 36.83 5.87 -10.93
CA ILE A 695 35.99 5.61 -12.10
C ILE A 695 34.52 5.47 -11.71
N SER A 696 33.63 5.68 -12.67
CA SER A 696 32.23 5.28 -12.53
C SER A 696 32.11 3.76 -12.42
N ILE A 697 31.22 3.31 -11.54
CA ILE A 697 30.93 1.89 -11.31
C ILE A 697 29.53 1.60 -11.83
N LYS A 698 29.41 0.60 -12.70
CA LYS A 698 28.09 0.18 -13.21
C LYS A 698 27.33 -0.53 -12.10
N VAL A 699 26.07 -0.17 -11.91
CA VAL A 699 25.21 -0.74 -10.86
C VAL A 699 24.01 -1.43 -11.51
N LEU A 700 23.83 -2.72 -11.21
CA LEU A 700 22.64 -3.49 -11.59
C LEU A 700 21.91 -3.89 -10.31
N ILE A 701 20.60 -3.74 -10.26
CA ILE A 701 19.81 -4.01 -9.06
C ILE A 701 18.61 -4.87 -9.44
N GLY A 702 18.46 -5.99 -8.74
CA GLY A 702 17.28 -6.85 -8.76
C GLY A 702 16.76 -7.11 -7.34
N ASP A 703 15.71 -7.92 -7.23
CA ASP A 703 15.18 -8.34 -5.94
C ASP A 703 16.06 -9.41 -5.26
N HIS A 704 16.64 -10.29 -6.07
CA HIS A 704 17.49 -11.41 -5.62
C HIS A 704 19.00 -11.18 -5.78
N SER A 705 19.40 -9.99 -6.22
CA SER A 705 20.81 -9.63 -6.31
C SER A 705 21.02 -8.15 -6.57
N PHE A 706 22.26 -7.70 -6.38
CA PHE A 706 22.78 -6.53 -7.07
C PHE A 706 24.17 -6.84 -7.63
N ALA A 707 24.60 -6.12 -8.67
CA ALA A 707 25.93 -6.29 -9.24
C ALA A 707 26.65 -4.97 -9.43
N LEU A 708 27.97 -5.00 -9.20
CA LEU A 708 28.89 -3.89 -9.40
C LEU A 708 29.85 -4.22 -10.54
N GLY A 709 29.80 -3.42 -11.60
CA GLY A 709 30.60 -3.61 -12.82
C GLY A 709 31.76 -2.62 -12.92
N CYS A 710 32.96 -3.11 -13.23
CA CYS A 710 34.14 -2.29 -13.51
C CYS A 710 34.97 -2.86 -14.69
N PRO A 711 35.72 -2.03 -15.44
CA PRO A 711 36.57 -2.52 -16.53
C PRO A 711 37.66 -3.49 -16.04
N LEU A 712 37.98 -4.53 -16.82
CA LEU A 712 38.87 -5.62 -16.42
C LEU A 712 40.27 -5.20 -15.96
N ARG A 713 40.76 -4.04 -16.43
CA ARG A 713 42.07 -3.48 -16.02
C ARG A 713 42.10 -3.04 -14.55
N TYR A 714 40.94 -2.82 -13.92
CA TYR A 714 40.84 -2.50 -12.51
C TYR A 714 40.61 -3.77 -11.70
N ASN A 715 41.27 -3.87 -10.57
CA ASN A 715 41.13 -4.98 -9.64
C ASN A 715 40.75 -4.46 -8.26
N PHE A 716 39.95 -5.23 -7.53
CA PHE A 716 39.55 -4.90 -6.18
C PHE A 716 39.40 -6.16 -5.34
N ASP A 717 39.85 -6.08 -4.10
CA ASP A 717 39.69 -7.14 -3.11
C ASP A 717 38.29 -7.08 -2.48
N VAL A 718 37.53 -8.16 -2.62
CA VAL A 718 36.14 -8.23 -2.16
C VAL A 718 36.06 -8.22 -0.64
N GLU A 719 36.99 -8.89 0.05
CA GLU A 719 37.01 -8.91 1.52
C GLU A 719 37.24 -7.51 2.09
N SER A 720 38.16 -6.76 1.48
CA SER A 720 38.37 -5.36 1.82
C SER A 720 37.09 -4.55 1.60
N LEU A 721 36.37 -4.76 0.49
CA LEU A 721 35.13 -4.03 0.19
C LEU A 721 34.11 -4.15 1.32
N LEU A 722 33.90 -5.38 1.80
CA LEU A 722 32.91 -5.70 2.82
C LEU A 722 33.25 -5.10 4.19
N LYS A 723 34.52 -4.76 4.45
CA LYS A 723 34.95 -4.14 5.72
C LYS A 723 34.78 -2.63 5.74
N TYR A 724 34.46 -1.98 4.61
CA TYR A 724 34.31 -0.52 4.56
C TYR A 724 32.94 -0.02 4.97
N LEU A 725 31.93 -0.88 4.89
CA LEU A 725 30.58 -0.56 5.30
C LEU A 725 30.29 -1.26 6.62
N ASP A 726 29.93 -0.49 7.63
CA ASP A 726 29.40 -0.99 8.89
C ASP A 726 28.00 -0.40 9.14
N LYS A 727 27.50 -0.52 10.37
CA LYS A 727 26.15 -0.03 10.72
C LYS A 727 26.10 1.50 10.88
N ASP A 728 27.25 2.15 11.04
CA ASP A 728 27.40 3.55 11.42
C ASP A 728 27.76 4.44 10.21
N ASN A 729 28.18 3.88 9.06
CA ASN A 729 28.66 4.62 7.90
C ASN A 729 28.00 4.30 6.54
#